data_AF-A0A957QJ72-F1
#
_entry.id   AF-A0A957QJ72-F1
#
_cell.length_a   1.000
_cell.length_b   1.000
_cell.length_c   1.000
_cell.angle_alpha   90.00
_cell.angle_beta   90.00
_cell.angle_gamma   90.00
#
_symmetry.space_group_name_H-M   'P 1'
#
loop_
_entity.id
_entity.type
_entity.pdbx_description
1 polymer ?
#
loop_
_entity_poly.entity_id
_entity_poly.type
_entity_poly.pdbx_seq_one_letter_code
_entity_poly.pdbx_strand_id
1 'polypeptide(L)'
;MKKAHLLILPLLFLLAGCSMAPEFLSLTLTPPPVATATNSAPTATLAPTSTATAVELMQPQMAVAAPDSDLNLVVVQHSSCAEDIFWCEIEAGLADAANLLNVNLTILTPNSFNMEQSAVLIDQAIALQPDGIAFTVPDPALFADPIRRAAAAGIPLIAFNAGGSPERDQLPYFTFLGQDEYQSGYLSGIRIANAGAKTAVCVNHQPGSIAMNNRCRGFVDAMADYGGTTEVLTVPANEVEAARLITDYFTQHPETNGILTLNTTSAHGYYIFLDQTRRPADSIFHGSYDMSDAVKTAIMDGETLFAVDQQPYWQGYSVIYWLSLINRLGIVPGTPVQATGPNFVTNASLTNTELITDRPNIIAVQHGRCTWDSDWCVVENGIMDAAAALDVHVTIMGPESEDLEEMEQLLQFAVEAQPDAILLTVPDARLLEGPIERAAAAGIPIIAYNMGAGPVMDDLPYLTYVGQDEYQSGFQAALHLINDGGTVGVCINHDPGNRVMDARCQGFVDAFFERGLFAEKLATNEDHVFTQGLLETYFAEHPETNAVLTLNDKATEPLYLFMATSGRSNLRHATFGLSDSSINALRAGRADIVVDAQPYLQGYASVTLLNLLLRHGIRPVEPITATGPGFVDLHNLEFTASLFGTFR
;
A
#
# COMPACT_ATOMS: atom_id res chain seq x y z
N MET A 1 51.66 38.88 -6.40
CA MET A 1 51.65 40.35 -6.55
C MET A 1 50.28 40.80 -7.02
N LYS A 2 49.71 41.80 -6.33
CA LYS A 2 48.56 42.68 -6.65
C LYS A 2 47.31 42.45 -5.79
N LYS A 3 47.22 43.33 -4.78
CA LYS A 3 46.04 43.75 -4.01
C LYS A 3 45.15 44.64 -4.86
N ALA A 4 43.84 44.66 -4.58
CA ALA A 4 42.98 45.80 -4.86
C ALA A 4 42.12 46.11 -3.62
N HIS A 5 42.09 47.39 -3.25
CA HIS A 5 41.40 47.97 -2.11
C HIS A 5 40.00 48.48 -2.49
N LEU A 6 39.05 48.17 -1.61
CA LEU A 6 38.12 49.07 -0.90
C LEU A 6 37.69 50.41 -1.56
N LEU A 7 36.37 50.61 -1.67
CA LEU A 7 35.74 51.92 -1.49
C LEU A 7 34.37 51.74 -0.81
N ILE A 8 34.21 52.45 0.30
CA ILE A 8 33.01 52.61 1.15
C ILE A 8 32.67 54.11 1.09
N LEU A 9 31.38 54.47 0.98
CA LEU A 9 30.70 55.53 1.77
C LEU A 9 29.20 55.64 1.36
N PRO A 10 28.32 56.32 2.15
CA PRO A 10 27.06 55.74 2.64
C PRO A 10 25.84 56.56 2.18
N LEU A 11 24.61 56.14 2.53
CA LEU A 11 23.50 57.10 2.57
C LEU A 11 22.50 56.79 3.67
N LEU A 12 22.07 57.89 4.28
CA LEU A 12 21.32 58.04 5.52
C LEU A 12 19.79 57.88 5.32
N PHE A 13 19.16 57.37 6.38
CA PHE A 13 17.74 57.39 6.78
C PHE A 13 16.75 58.36 6.11
N LEU A 14 15.54 57.83 5.84
CA LEU A 14 14.27 58.52 6.16
C LEU A 14 13.13 57.50 6.39
N LEU A 15 12.60 57.53 7.62
CA LEU A 15 11.38 56.85 8.06
C LEU A 15 10.14 57.65 7.62
N ALA A 16 9.17 56.99 6.99
CA ALA A 16 7.76 57.38 7.03
C ALA A 16 6.92 56.11 6.79
N GLY A 17 6.13 55.73 7.79
CA GLY A 17 5.28 54.55 7.74
C GLY A 17 3.98 54.79 6.96
N CYS A 18 3.45 53.72 6.37
CA CYS A 18 2.03 53.43 6.26
C CYS A 18 1.85 51.92 6.04
N SER A 19 0.87 51.37 6.73
CA SER A 19 0.41 49.98 6.65
C SER A 19 0.06 49.56 5.22
N MET A 20 0.33 48.31 4.84
CA MET A 20 -0.58 47.45 4.07
C MET A 20 -0.02 46.02 4.00
N ALA A 21 -0.89 45.06 4.29
CA ALA A 21 -0.66 43.62 4.20
C ALA A 21 -0.47 43.16 2.73
N PRO A 22 0.16 42.00 2.49
CA PRO A 22 0.38 41.50 1.13
C PRO A 22 -0.88 40.84 0.55
N GLU A 23 -1.33 41.30 -0.61
CA GLU A 23 -2.24 40.56 -1.48
C GLU A 23 -1.45 39.43 -2.17
N PHE A 24 -1.69 38.19 -1.75
CA PHE A 24 -1.38 37.01 -2.55
C PHE A 24 -2.51 36.82 -3.58
N LEU A 25 -2.16 36.81 -4.87
CA LEU A 25 -3.04 36.40 -5.95
C LEU A 25 -3.39 34.91 -5.78
N SER A 26 -4.60 34.66 -5.29
CA SER A 26 -5.27 33.36 -5.37
C SER A 26 -5.79 33.12 -6.79
N LEU A 27 -5.22 32.15 -7.49
CA LEU A 27 -5.78 31.59 -8.72
C LEU A 27 -6.84 30.56 -8.32
N THR A 28 -8.09 31.00 -8.21
CA THR A 28 -9.24 30.11 -8.10
C THR A 28 -9.51 29.46 -9.45
N LEU A 29 -9.16 28.18 -9.59
CA LEU A 29 -9.65 27.33 -10.68
C LEU A 29 -11.14 27.07 -10.43
N THR A 30 -11.99 27.74 -11.20
CA THR A 30 -13.41 27.43 -11.30
C THR A 30 -13.58 26.24 -12.25
N PRO A 31 -14.33 25.18 -11.87
CA PRO A 31 -14.65 24.12 -12.81
C PRO A 31 -15.57 24.67 -13.92
N PRO A 32 -15.44 24.19 -15.17
CA PRO A 32 -16.25 24.69 -16.27
C PRO A 32 -17.73 24.32 -16.09
N PRO A 33 -18.66 25.12 -16.64
CA PRO A 33 -20.09 24.89 -16.48
C PRO A 33 -20.52 23.61 -17.19
N VAL A 34 -21.27 22.76 -16.48
CA VAL A 34 -21.96 21.59 -17.02
C VAL A 34 -22.96 22.06 -18.08
N ALA A 35 -22.68 21.78 -19.34
CA ALA A 35 -23.61 21.98 -20.44
C ALA A 35 -24.76 20.97 -20.29
N THR A 36 -25.97 21.47 -20.08
CA THR A 36 -27.21 20.69 -20.14
C THR A 36 -27.53 20.33 -21.59
N ALA A 37 -27.04 19.17 -22.04
CA ALA A 37 -27.45 18.58 -23.30
C ALA A 37 -28.78 17.83 -23.11
N THR A 38 -29.86 18.42 -23.61
CA THR A 38 -31.15 17.73 -23.79
C THR A 38 -31.06 16.86 -25.04
N ASN A 39 -30.80 15.56 -24.87
CA ASN A 39 -31.00 14.57 -25.92
C ASN A 39 -32.04 13.55 -25.48
N SER A 40 -33.22 13.68 -26.08
CA SER A 40 -34.26 12.66 -26.09
C SER A 40 -33.92 11.63 -27.16
N ALA A 41 -33.65 10.39 -26.75
CA ALA A 41 -33.59 9.22 -27.61
C ALA A 41 -34.20 8.01 -26.87
N PRO A 42 -34.81 7.06 -27.58
CA PRO A 42 -35.98 6.34 -27.11
C PRO A 42 -35.66 5.19 -26.14
N THR A 43 -36.60 4.94 -25.24
CA THR A 43 -36.65 3.85 -24.27
C THR A 43 -36.58 2.49 -24.98
N ALA A 44 -35.42 1.85 -24.95
CA ALA A 44 -35.31 0.41 -25.19
C ALA A 44 -35.48 -0.31 -23.85
N THR A 45 -36.59 -1.02 -23.71
CA THR A 45 -36.90 -1.86 -22.55
C THR A 45 -35.94 -3.05 -22.55
N LEU A 46 -34.89 -2.99 -21.73
CA LEU A 46 -34.07 -4.16 -21.43
C LEU A 46 -34.78 -4.97 -20.34
N ALA A 47 -35.15 -6.20 -20.68
CA ALA A 47 -35.59 -7.21 -19.75
C ALA A 47 -34.49 -7.50 -18.71
N PRO A 48 -34.83 -7.94 -17.49
CA PRO A 48 -33.87 -8.10 -16.41
C PRO A 48 -32.94 -9.28 -16.75
N THR A 49 -31.73 -8.98 -17.20
CA THR A 49 -30.65 -9.96 -17.25
C THR A 49 -30.15 -10.19 -15.84
N SER A 50 -30.46 -11.39 -15.34
CA SER A 50 -29.65 -12.21 -14.42
C SER A 50 -28.80 -11.43 -13.40
N THR A 51 -29.26 -11.45 -12.16
CA THR A 51 -28.48 -11.18 -10.95
C THR A 51 -27.04 -11.67 -11.11
N ALA A 52 -26.08 -10.75 -11.11
CA ALA A 52 -24.69 -11.08 -10.83
C ALA A 52 -24.65 -11.57 -9.38
N THR A 53 -24.62 -12.88 -9.19
CA THR A 53 -24.19 -13.48 -7.93
C THR A 53 -22.75 -13.03 -7.71
N ALA A 54 -22.55 -12.14 -6.74
CA ALA A 54 -21.23 -11.92 -6.18
C ALA A 54 -20.71 -13.29 -5.73
N VAL A 55 -19.57 -13.70 -6.28
CA VAL A 55 -18.88 -14.89 -5.79
C VAL A 55 -18.33 -14.49 -4.42
N GLU A 56 -18.92 -15.06 -3.38
CA GLU A 56 -18.34 -15.03 -2.04
C GLU A 56 -16.98 -15.73 -2.14
N LEU A 57 -15.90 -14.95 -2.19
CA LEU A 57 -14.54 -15.45 -2.13
C LEU A 57 -14.32 -15.91 -0.68
N MET A 58 -14.77 -17.13 -0.39
CA MET A 58 -14.64 -17.75 0.93
C MET A 58 -13.15 -17.82 1.27
N GLN A 59 -12.71 -17.01 2.24
CA GLN A 59 -11.35 -17.04 2.74
C GLN A 59 -11.10 -18.40 3.42
N PRO A 60 -9.90 -18.99 3.27
CA PRO A 60 -9.61 -20.32 3.82
C PRO A 60 -9.78 -20.32 5.35
N GLN A 61 -10.44 -21.36 5.86
CA GLN A 61 -10.57 -21.61 7.30
C GLN A 61 -9.17 -21.87 7.88
N MET A 62 -8.67 -20.96 8.69
CA MET A 62 -7.28 -20.99 9.19
C MET A 62 -7.07 -22.15 10.17
N ALA A 63 -6.08 -23.01 9.88
CA ALA A 63 -5.52 -23.91 10.88
C ALA A 63 -4.57 -23.11 11.78
N VAL A 64 -4.76 -23.21 13.10
CA VAL A 64 -4.00 -22.44 14.09
C VAL A 64 -2.61 -23.05 14.26
N ALA A 65 -1.58 -22.36 13.78
CA ALA A 65 -0.20 -22.66 14.13
C ALA A 65 0.16 -21.95 15.45
N ALA A 66 1.07 -22.52 16.25
CA ALA A 66 1.57 -21.82 17.43
C ALA A 66 2.41 -20.61 16.99
N PRO A 67 2.43 -19.49 17.74
CA PRO A 67 3.19 -18.29 17.37
C PRO A 67 4.67 -18.55 17.02
N ASP A 68 5.28 -19.59 17.62
CA ASP A 68 6.69 -19.96 17.42
C ASP A 68 6.90 -21.19 16.52
N SER A 69 5.87 -21.69 15.82
CA SER A 69 6.02 -22.90 15.02
C SER A 69 6.92 -22.69 13.79
N ASP A 70 7.74 -23.70 13.48
CA ASP A 70 8.41 -23.83 12.18
C ASP A 70 7.32 -23.95 11.10
N LEU A 71 7.23 -22.96 10.21
CA LEU A 71 6.26 -22.97 9.11
C LEU A 71 6.87 -23.62 7.88
N ASN A 72 6.10 -24.43 7.16
CA ASN A 72 6.46 -24.95 5.84
C ASN A 72 5.71 -24.13 4.79
N LEU A 73 6.40 -23.20 4.13
CA LEU A 73 5.81 -22.37 3.09
C LEU A 73 6.31 -22.82 1.71
N VAL A 74 5.42 -22.75 0.71
CA VAL A 74 5.77 -23.03 -0.68
C VAL A 74 5.56 -21.78 -1.53
N VAL A 75 6.53 -21.46 -2.38
CA VAL A 75 6.44 -20.35 -3.33
C VAL A 75 6.48 -20.89 -4.74
N VAL A 76 5.51 -20.53 -5.57
CA VAL A 76 5.42 -20.94 -6.97
C VAL A 76 5.67 -19.74 -7.88
N GLN A 77 6.78 -19.75 -8.61
CA GLN A 77 7.17 -18.67 -9.52
C GLN A 77 6.93 -19.06 -10.98
N HIS A 78 6.66 -18.09 -11.85
CA HIS A 78 6.53 -18.32 -13.30
C HIS A 78 7.86 -18.28 -14.07
N SER A 79 8.95 -17.95 -13.38
CA SER A 79 10.32 -17.92 -13.89
C SER A 79 11.27 -18.11 -12.69
N SER A 80 12.58 -17.99 -12.88
CA SER A 80 13.60 -18.29 -11.86
C SER A 80 14.85 -17.44 -12.01
N CYS A 81 15.67 -17.36 -10.96
CA CYS A 81 16.96 -16.66 -10.99
C CYS A 81 17.89 -17.18 -12.11
N ALA A 82 17.76 -18.45 -12.50
CA ALA A 82 18.55 -19.03 -13.60
C ALA A 82 18.16 -18.46 -14.98
N GLU A 83 16.98 -17.87 -15.13
CA GLU A 83 16.47 -17.29 -16.38
C GLU A 83 16.64 -15.76 -16.42
N ASP A 84 16.29 -15.05 -15.35
CA ASP A 84 16.34 -13.58 -15.27
C ASP A 84 16.81 -13.14 -13.88
N ILE A 85 17.79 -12.23 -13.83
CA ILE A 85 18.40 -11.70 -12.61
C ILE A 85 17.37 -11.03 -11.68
N PHE A 86 16.26 -10.53 -12.24
CA PHE A 86 15.13 -10.04 -11.46
C PHE A 86 14.67 -11.03 -10.38
N TRP A 87 14.62 -12.33 -10.71
CA TRP A 87 14.20 -13.36 -9.77
C TRP A 87 15.26 -13.71 -8.74
N CYS A 88 16.53 -13.41 -8.99
CA CYS A 88 17.58 -13.58 -7.98
C CYS A 88 17.32 -12.65 -6.78
N GLU A 89 16.85 -11.44 -7.02
CA GLU A 89 16.47 -10.50 -5.96
C GLU A 89 15.22 -10.98 -5.19
N ILE A 90 14.22 -11.54 -5.89
CA ILE A 90 13.06 -12.18 -5.23
C ILE A 90 13.51 -13.36 -4.37
N GLU A 91 14.32 -14.26 -4.91
CA GLU A 91 14.84 -15.43 -4.20
C GLU A 91 15.72 -15.06 -3.00
N ALA A 92 16.48 -13.95 -3.09
CA ALA A 92 17.21 -13.40 -1.95
C ALA A 92 16.27 -12.90 -0.85
N GLY A 93 15.23 -12.11 -1.18
CA GLY A 93 14.24 -11.65 -0.21
C GLY A 93 13.46 -12.79 0.44
N LEU A 94 13.10 -13.80 -0.35
CA LEU A 94 12.50 -15.05 0.12
C LEU A 94 13.39 -15.77 1.14
N ALA A 95 14.67 -15.94 0.83
CA ALA A 95 15.62 -16.64 1.69
C ALA A 95 15.88 -15.87 2.99
N ASP A 96 16.06 -14.55 2.92
CA ASP A 96 16.33 -13.72 4.09
C ASP A 96 15.13 -13.68 5.05
N ALA A 97 13.92 -13.51 4.51
CA ALA A 97 12.70 -13.58 5.32
C ALA A 97 12.48 -14.98 5.91
N ALA A 98 12.74 -16.04 5.14
CA ALA A 98 12.59 -17.41 5.65
C ALA A 98 13.58 -17.72 6.79
N ASN A 99 14.83 -17.26 6.68
CA ASN A 99 15.83 -17.39 7.74
C ASN A 99 15.43 -16.60 8.99
N LEU A 100 15.04 -15.34 8.81
CA LEU A 100 14.65 -14.46 9.91
C LEU A 100 13.43 -14.98 10.66
N LEU A 101 12.42 -15.44 9.91
CA LEU A 101 11.13 -15.84 10.45
C LEU A 101 11.07 -17.35 10.72
N ASN A 102 12.18 -18.08 10.67
CA ASN A 102 12.23 -19.52 10.96
C ASN A 102 11.19 -20.31 10.13
N VAL A 103 11.27 -20.17 8.81
CA VAL A 103 10.41 -20.83 7.83
C VAL A 103 11.22 -21.85 7.03
N ASN A 104 10.70 -23.06 6.92
CA ASN A 104 11.16 -24.05 5.95
C ASN A 104 10.53 -23.73 4.57
N LEU A 105 11.32 -23.13 3.69
CA LEU A 105 10.86 -22.65 2.39
C LEU A 105 11.14 -23.65 1.27
N THR A 106 10.10 -23.95 0.48
CA THR A 106 10.24 -24.64 -0.81
C THR A 106 9.89 -23.70 -1.96
N ILE A 107 10.80 -23.51 -2.92
CA ILE A 107 10.55 -22.73 -4.13
C ILE A 107 10.35 -23.69 -5.31
N LEU A 108 9.24 -23.54 -6.01
CA LEU A 108 8.89 -24.29 -7.21
C LEU A 108 8.88 -23.34 -8.42
N THR A 109 9.71 -23.62 -9.41
CA THR A 109 9.82 -22.83 -10.64
C THR A 109 9.83 -23.75 -11.87
N PRO A 110 9.35 -23.31 -13.03
CA PRO A 110 9.60 -24.01 -14.29
C PRO A 110 11.07 -23.82 -14.71
N ASN A 111 11.57 -24.68 -15.60
CA ASN A 111 12.96 -24.57 -16.11
C ASN A 111 13.17 -23.34 -17.03
N SER A 112 12.08 -22.74 -17.51
CA SER A 112 12.01 -21.56 -18.37
C SER A 112 10.58 -21.01 -18.28
N PHE A 113 10.34 -19.75 -18.68
CA PHE A 113 8.99 -19.20 -18.72
C PHE A 113 7.98 -20.15 -19.40
N ASN A 114 7.04 -20.68 -18.61
CA ASN A 114 6.02 -21.63 -19.06
C ASN A 114 4.81 -21.58 -18.12
N MET A 115 3.76 -20.89 -18.54
CA MET A 115 2.60 -20.61 -17.70
C MET A 115 1.80 -21.88 -17.36
N GLU A 116 1.70 -22.83 -18.29
CA GLU A 116 1.01 -24.10 -18.08
C GLU A 116 1.73 -24.97 -17.05
N GLN A 117 3.06 -25.04 -17.14
CA GLN A 117 3.88 -25.75 -16.16
C GLN A 117 3.77 -25.09 -14.79
N SER A 118 3.82 -23.75 -14.71
CA SER A 118 3.65 -23.02 -13.46
C SER A 118 2.29 -23.26 -12.80
N ALA A 119 1.20 -23.34 -13.58
CA ALA A 119 -0.11 -23.71 -13.06
C ALA A 119 -0.12 -25.12 -12.46
N VAL A 120 0.58 -26.09 -13.07
CA VAL A 120 0.74 -27.45 -12.55
C VAL A 120 1.59 -27.49 -11.26
N LEU A 121 2.57 -26.59 -11.10
CA LEU A 121 3.37 -26.52 -9.88
C LEU A 121 2.53 -26.13 -8.65
N ILE A 122 1.39 -25.46 -8.81
CA ILE A 122 0.46 -25.20 -7.70
C ILE A 122 -0.14 -26.51 -7.18
N ASP A 123 -0.50 -27.46 -8.05
CA ASP A 123 -0.98 -28.78 -7.58
C ASP A 123 0.12 -29.56 -6.85
N GLN A 124 1.38 -29.39 -7.25
CA GLN A 124 2.52 -29.95 -6.52
C GLN A 124 2.70 -29.28 -5.16
N ALA A 125 2.55 -27.96 -5.08
CA ALA A 125 2.58 -27.21 -3.83
C ALA A 125 1.49 -27.71 -2.87
N ILE A 126 0.24 -27.89 -3.34
CA ILE A 126 -0.86 -28.44 -2.54
C ILE A 126 -0.50 -29.83 -2.00
N ALA A 127 0.13 -30.69 -2.81
CA ALA A 127 0.50 -32.04 -2.41
C ALA A 127 1.57 -32.09 -1.30
N LEU A 128 2.34 -31.02 -1.11
CA LEU A 128 3.28 -30.88 0.02
C LEU A 128 2.58 -30.57 1.35
N GLN A 129 1.28 -30.25 1.31
CA GLN A 129 0.48 -29.84 2.47
C GLN A 129 1.13 -28.69 3.28
N PRO A 130 1.51 -27.57 2.63
CA PRO A 130 2.17 -26.47 3.30
C PRO A 130 1.21 -25.66 4.18
N ASP A 131 1.78 -24.88 5.10
CA ASP A 131 1.08 -23.92 5.95
C ASP A 131 0.66 -22.65 5.17
N GLY A 132 1.18 -22.46 3.96
CA GLY A 132 0.81 -21.36 3.07
C GLY A 132 1.47 -21.47 1.70
N ILE A 133 0.83 -20.91 0.67
CA ILE A 133 1.38 -20.85 -0.68
C ILE A 133 1.38 -19.41 -1.18
N ALA A 134 2.54 -18.93 -1.60
CA ALA A 134 2.64 -17.73 -2.43
C ALA A 134 2.81 -18.11 -3.90
N PHE A 135 2.20 -17.38 -4.82
CA PHE A 135 2.29 -17.69 -6.24
C PHE A 135 2.17 -16.47 -7.14
N THR A 136 2.64 -16.58 -8.37
CA THR A 136 2.36 -15.59 -9.43
C THR A 136 1.18 -16.00 -10.29
N VAL A 137 0.41 -15.02 -10.80
CA VAL A 137 -0.79 -15.19 -11.62
C VAL A 137 -0.65 -14.43 -12.96
N PRO A 138 0.23 -14.86 -13.89
CA PRO A 138 0.38 -14.20 -15.19
C PRO A 138 -0.86 -14.31 -16.09
N ASP A 139 -1.69 -15.34 -15.87
CA ASP A 139 -2.99 -15.55 -16.54
C ASP A 139 -4.01 -16.07 -15.50
N PRO A 140 -4.94 -15.21 -15.02
CA PRO A 140 -5.94 -15.61 -14.04
C PRO A 140 -6.84 -16.78 -14.48
N ALA A 141 -7.14 -16.91 -15.77
CA ALA A 141 -8.01 -17.97 -16.27
C ALA A 141 -7.32 -19.33 -16.24
N LEU A 142 -6.04 -19.39 -16.61
CA LEU A 142 -5.24 -20.61 -16.56
C LEU A 142 -4.98 -21.09 -15.13
N PHE A 143 -4.79 -20.15 -14.20
CA PHE A 143 -4.44 -20.44 -12.81
C PHE A 143 -5.66 -20.64 -11.89
N ALA A 144 -6.88 -20.38 -12.38
CA ALA A 144 -8.09 -20.37 -11.56
C ALA A 144 -8.38 -21.69 -10.84
N ASP A 145 -8.32 -22.80 -11.57
CA ASP A 145 -8.67 -24.12 -11.04
C ASP A 145 -7.66 -24.60 -9.97
N PRO A 146 -6.33 -24.55 -10.18
CA PRO A 146 -5.35 -24.86 -9.14
C PRO A 146 -5.49 -23.98 -7.88
N ILE A 147 -5.70 -22.67 -8.03
CA ILE A 147 -5.83 -21.75 -6.88
C ILE A 147 -7.10 -22.05 -6.08
N ARG A 148 -8.24 -22.31 -6.75
CA ARG A 148 -9.47 -22.71 -6.07
C ARG A 148 -9.32 -24.03 -5.31
N ARG A 149 -8.53 -24.98 -5.82
CA ARG A 149 -8.21 -26.21 -5.08
C ARG A 149 -7.37 -25.94 -3.83
N ALA A 150 -6.37 -25.07 -3.91
CA ALA A 150 -5.55 -24.70 -2.76
C ALA A 150 -6.40 -24.01 -1.66
N ALA A 151 -7.28 -23.09 -2.06
CA ALA A 151 -8.20 -22.44 -1.12
C ALA A 151 -9.19 -23.43 -0.50
N ALA A 152 -9.74 -24.36 -1.30
CA ALA A 152 -10.62 -25.43 -0.80
C ALA A 152 -9.91 -26.40 0.16
N ALA A 153 -8.58 -26.49 0.10
CA ALA A 153 -7.77 -27.25 1.05
C ALA A 153 -7.49 -26.48 2.36
N GLY A 154 -7.96 -25.24 2.50
CA GLY A 154 -7.75 -24.40 3.68
C GLY A 154 -6.36 -23.77 3.76
N ILE A 155 -5.61 -23.74 2.65
CA ILE A 155 -4.25 -23.21 2.62
C ILE A 155 -4.32 -21.68 2.43
N PRO A 156 -3.66 -20.86 3.28
CA PRO A 156 -3.49 -19.42 3.05
C PRO A 156 -2.76 -19.11 1.74
N LEU A 157 -3.31 -18.18 0.96
CA LEU A 157 -2.85 -17.86 -0.40
C LEU A 157 -2.50 -16.38 -0.55
N ILE A 158 -1.33 -16.08 -1.12
CA ILE A 158 -0.90 -14.72 -1.50
C ILE A 158 -0.41 -14.71 -2.94
N ALA A 159 -0.91 -13.78 -3.75
CA ALA A 159 -0.40 -13.55 -5.09
C ALA A 159 0.73 -12.51 -5.06
N PHE A 160 1.72 -12.61 -5.96
CA PHE A 160 2.77 -11.59 -6.08
C PHE A 160 3.34 -11.48 -7.50
N ASN A 161 4.03 -10.37 -7.76
CA ASN A 161 4.73 -10.01 -9.01
C ASN A 161 3.83 -9.88 -10.25
N ALA A 162 3.18 -10.97 -10.68
CA ALA A 162 2.24 -10.98 -11.79
C ALA A 162 0.84 -11.35 -11.30
N GLY A 163 -0.17 -10.60 -11.73
CA GLY A 163 -1.57 -10.78 -11.32
C GLY A 163 -2.25 -9.44 -11.09
N GLY A 164 -3.37 -9.50 -10.39
CA GLY A 164 -4.11 -8.34 -9.90
C GLY A 164 -4.66 -8.57 -8.50
N SER A 165 -5.52 -7.68 -8.05
CA SER A 165 -6.25 -7.87 -6.79
C SER A 165 -7.13 -9.13 -6.84
N PRO A 166 -7.46 -9.77 -5.69
CA PRO A 166 -8.40 -10.90 -5.64
C PRO A 166 -9.72 -10.63 -6.38
N GLU A 167 -10.24 -9.41 -6.30
CA GLU A 167 -11.48 -9.00 -6.97
C GLU A 167 -11.31 -8.89 -8.49
N ARG A 168 -10.17 -8.33 -8.93
CA ARG A 168 -9.85 -8.20 -10.36
C ARG A 168 -9.67 -9.56 -11.00
N ASP A 169 -8.96 -10.47 -10.33
CA ASP A 169 -8.64 -11.79 -10.85
C ASP A 169 -9.81 -12.79 -10.61
N GLN A 170 -10.72 -12.47 -9.68
CA GLN A 170 -11.84 -13.32 -9.25
C GLN A 170 -11.36 -14.66 -8.67
N LEU A 171 -10.32 -14.59 -7.84
CA LEU A 171 -9.62 -15.74 -7.28
C LEU A 171 -9.46 -15.62 -5.76
N PRO A 172 -9.53 -16.75 -5.03
CA PRO A 172 -9.58 -16.75 -3.57
C PRO A 172 -8.17 -16.69 -2.93
N TYR A 173 -7.53 -15.53 -2.95
CA TYR A 173 -6.31 -15.25 -2.18
C TYR A 173 -6.43 -13.95 -1.39
N PHE A 174 -5.58 -13.74 -0.39
CA PHE A 174 -5.71 -12.62 0.56
C PHE A 174 -5.36 -11.26 -0.05
N THR A 175 -4.28 -11.20 -0.83
CA THR A 175 -3.81 -9.95 -1.43
C THR A 175 -2.87 -10.23 -2.60
N PHE A 176 -2.56 -9.19 -3.34
CA PHE A 176 -1.51 -9.16 -4.35
C PHE A 176 -0.37 -8.21 -3.96
N LEU A 177 0.86 -8.73 -3.93
CA LEU A 177 2.08 -8.00 -3.63
C LEU A 177 2.82 -7.70 -4.94
N GLY A 178 2.70 -6.47 -5.44
CA GLY A 178 3.27 -6.10 -6.74
C GLY A 178 2.97 -4.64 -7.09
N GLN A 179 2.99 -4.30 -8.38
CA GLN A 179 2.64 -2.96 -8.83
C GLN A 179 1.48 -2.97 -9.83
N ASP A 180 0.77 -1.85 -9.93
CA ASP A 180 -0.15 -1.65 -11.06
C ASP A 180 0.65 -1.41 -12.34
N GLU A 181 0.66 -2.41 -13.21
CA GLU A 181 1.43 -2.40 -14.44
C GLU A 181 0.97 -1.36 -15.47
N TYR A 182 -0.33 -1.04 -15.49
CA TYR A 182 -0.82 0.01 -16.37
C TYR A 182 -0.37 1.37 -15.84
N GLN A 183 -0.55 1.62 -14.55
CA GLN A 183 -0.14 2.87 -13.91
C GLN A 183 1.38 3.08 -14.02
N SER A 184 2.16 2.01 -13.85
CA SER A 184 3.61 2.01 -14.03
C SER A 184 4.03 2.41 -15.46
N GLY A 185 3.37 1.82 -16.47
CA GLY A 185 3.54 2.21 -17.86
C GLY A 185 3.18 3.68 -18.12
N TYR A 186 2.05 4.13 -17.58
CA TYR A 186 1.54 5.48 -17.73
C TYR A 186 2.46 6.53 -17.12
N LEU A 187 2.94 6.30 -15.89
CA LEU A 187 3.91 7.17 -15.22
C LEU A 187 5.27 7.19 -15.96
N SER A 188 5.70 6.06 -16.52
CA SER A 188 6.88 6.00 -17.38
C SER A 188 6.71 6.84 -18.65
N GLY A 189 5.51 6.81 -19.24
CA GLY A 189 5.16 7.62 -20.42
C GLY A 189 5.19 9.11 -20.14
N ILE A 190 4.61 9.54 -19.02
CA ILE A 190 4.67 10.94 -18.57
C ILE A 190 6.12 11.42 -18.48
N ARG A 191 7.02 10.61 -17.90
CA ARG A 191 8.44 10.98 -17.74
C ARG A 191 9.15 11.11 -19.07
N ILE A 192 9.00 10.14 -19.98
CA ILE A 192 9.62 10.17 -21.31
C ILE A 192 9.04 11.29 -22.18
N ALA A 193 7.73 11.54 -22.12
CA ALA A 193 7.07 12.65 -22.82
C ALA A 193 7.57 14.02 -22.31
N ASN A 194 7.65 14.21 -20.99
CA ASN A 194 8.14 15.45 -20.38
C ASN A 194 9.63 15.70 -20.65
N ALA A 195 10.42 14.65 -20.84
CA ALA A 195 11.82 14.79 -21.28
C ALA A 195 11.93 15.32 -22.71
N GLY A 196 10.87 15.18 -23.52
CA GLY A 196 10.76 15.73 -24.87
C GLY A 196 10.48 14.71 -25.97
N ALA A 197 10.20 13.45 -25.62
CA ALA A 197 9.85 12.46 -26.62
C ALA A 197 8.53 12.81 -27.33
N LYS A 198 8.48 12.56 -28.64
CA LYS A 198 7.29 12.77 -29.49
C LYS A 198 6.93 11.53 -30.30
N THR A 199 7.92 10.72 -30.65
CA THR A 199 7.71 9.39 -31.22
C THR A 199 8.49 8.41 -30.37
N ALA A 200 7.82 7.42 -29.81
CA ALA A 200 8.41 6.45 -28.90
C ALA A 200 8.11 5.00 -29.29
N VAL A 201 8.84 4.07 -28.68
CA VAL A 201 8.61 2.64 -28.81
C VAL A 201 8.63 1.95 -27.45
N CYS A 202 7.66 1.07 -27.21
CA CYS A 202 7.66 0.15 -26.06
C CYS A 202 8.24 -1.20 -26.50
N VAL A 203 9.33 -1.65 -25.87
CA VAL A 203 10.00 -2.92 -26.18
C VAL A 203 9.49 -4.03 -25.27
N ASN A 204 8.60 -4.87 -25.79
CA ASN A 204 7.98 -5.98 -25.08
C ASN A 204 8.74 -7.30 -25.33
N HIS A 205 9.39 -7.82 -24.30
CA HIS A 205 10.20 -9.04 -24.35
C HIS A 205 9.41 -10.34 -24.08
N GLN A 206 8.15 -10.23 -23.64
CA GLN A 206 7.26 -11.35 -23.29
C GLN A 206 5.86 -11.13 -23.88
N PRO A 207 5.69 -11.30 -25.21
CA PRO A 207 4.39 -11.19 -25.84
C PRO A 207 3.41 -12.22 -25.26
N GLY A 208 2.19 -11.77 -24.94
CA GLY A 208 1.15 -12.60 -24.32
C GLY A 208 1.01 -12.40 -22.80
N SER A 209 2.03 -11.87 -22.12
CA SER A 209 1.93 -11.49 -20.70
C SER A 209 0.97 -10.31 -20.53
N ILE A 210 -0.03 -10.46 -19.64
CA ILE A 210 -0.97 -9.38 -19.29
C ILE A 210 -0.21 -8.19 -18.67
N ALA A 211 0.79 -8.47 -17.83
CA ALA A 211 1.61 -7.44 -17.20
C ALA A 211 2.34 -6.58 -18.25
N MET A 212 3.07 -7.20 -19.19
CA MET A 212 3.79 -6.48 -20.23
C MET A 212 2.87 -5.69 -21.15
N ASN A 213 1.72 -6.26 -21.49
CA ASN A 213 0.70 -5.59 -22.28
C ASN A 213 0.14 -4.36 -21.56
N ASN A 214 -0.07 -4.44 -20.23
CA ASN A 214 -0.53 -3.32 -19.42
C ASN A 214 0.55 -2.21 -19.34
N ARG A 215 1.83 -2.56 -19.15
CA ARG A 215 2.95 -1.60 -19.18
C ARG A 215 3.00 -0.83 -20.50
N CYS A 216 2.97 -1.54 -21.64
CA CYS A 216 2.96 -0.86 -22.93
C CYS A 216 1.68 -0.06 -23.17
N ARG A 217 0.50 -0.54 -22.75
CA ARG A 217 -0.76 0.22 -22.89
C ARG A 217 -0.70 1.53 -22.12
N GLY A 218 -0.31 1.51 -20.85
CA GLY A 218 -0.15 2.73 -20.06
C GLY A 218 0.84 3.69 -20.69
N PHE A 219 1.98 3.18 -21.19
CA PHE A 219 2.98 4.00 -21.89
C PHE A 219 2.44 4.65 -23.17
N VAL A 220 1.67 3.90 -23.98
CA VAL A 220 1.01 4.40 -25.19
C VAL A 220 0.01 5.50 -24.84
N ASP A 221 -0.85 5.27 -23.85
CA ASP A 221 -1.90 6.22 -23.44
C ASP A 221 -1.28 7.52 -22.90
N ALA A 222 -0.27 7.43 -22.04
CA ALA A 222 0.45 8.60 -21.53
C ALA A 222 1.16 9.40 -22.63
N MET A 223 1.84 8.72 -23.57
CA MET A 223 2.47 9.43 -24.70
C MET A 223 1.44 10.13 -25.58
N ALA A 224 0.27 9.52 -25.80
CA ALA A 224 -0.83 10.11 -26.57
C ALA A 224 -1.42 11.36 -25.88
N ASP A 225 -1.60 11.33 -24.56
CA ASP A 225 -2.09 12.47 -23.78
C ASP A 225 -1.14 13.68 -23.85
N TYR A 226 0.15 13.44 -24.08
CA TYR A 226 1.18 14.48 -24.29
C TYR A 226 1.44 14.80 -25.78
N GLY A 227 0.54 14.35 -26.67
CA GLY A 227 0.57 14.61 -28.11
C GLY A 227 1.67 13.88 -28.87
N GLY A 228 2.20 12.79 -28.30
CA GLY A 228 3.15 11.90 -28.93
C GLY A 228 2.49 10.69 -29.61
N THR A 229 3.32 9.88 -30.25
CA THR A 229 2.93 8.59 -30.85
C THR A 229 3.83 7.49 -30.33
N THR A 230 3.29 6.29 -30.19
CA THR A 230 4.04 5.15 -29.64
C THR A 230 3.70 3.88 -30.42
N GLU A 231 4.72 3.09 -30.76
CA GLU A 231 4.56 1.72 -31.26
C GLU A 231 5.00 0.69 -30.21
N VAL A 232 4.56 -0.56 -30.35
CA VAL A 232 5.03 -1.68 -29.53
C VAL A 232 5.90 -2.58 -30.39
N LEU A 233 7.17 -2.74 -30.01
CA LEU A 233 8.12 -3.64 -30.63
C LEU A 233 8.25 -4.91 -29.78
N THR A 234 7.89 -6.05 -30.35
CA THR A 234 8.14 -7.34 -29.69
C THR A 234 9.57 -7.80 -29.95
N VAL A 235 10.27 -8.19 -28.89
CA VAL A 235 11.61 -8.78 -28.94
C VAL A 235 11.64 -10.10 -28.17
N PRO A 236 12.57 -11.02 -28.45
CA PRO A 236 12.81 -12.16 -27.58
C PRO A 236 13.55 -11.74 -26.31
N ALA A 237 13.48 -12.57 -25.26
CA ALA A 237 14.31 -12.44 -24.06
C ALA A 237 15.78 -12.84 -24.33
N ASN A 238 16.42 -12.13 -25.27
CA ASN A 238 17.82 -12.29 -25.65
C ASN A 238 18.38 -10.93 -26.09
N GLU A 239 19.39 -10.42 -25.38
CA GLU A 239 19.91 -9.06 -25.59
C GLU A 239 20.46 -8.83 -27.01
N VAL A 240 21.09 -9.84 -27.63
CA VAL A 240 21.70 -9.71 -28.96
C VAL A 240 20.64 -9.64 -30.04
N GLU A 241 19.62 -10.51 -29.95
CA GLU A 241 18.49 -10.47 -30.88
C GLU A 241 17.61 -9.23 -30.67
N ALA A 242 17.42 -8.81 -29.42
CA ALA A 242 16.75 -7.55 -29.08
C ALA A 242 17.50 -6.35 -29.69
N ALA A 243 18.82 -6.27 -29.54
CA ALA A 243 19.64 -5.21 -30.14
C ALA A 243 19.47 -5.14 -31.66
N ARG A 244 19.45 -6.29 -32.33
CA ARG A 244 19.22 -6.37 -33.78
C ARG A 244 17.85 -5.81 -34.17
N LEU A 245 16.79 -6.22 -33.47
CA LEU A 245 15.42 -5.75 -33.75
C LEU A 245 15.23 -4.27 -33.43
N ILE A 246 15.83 -3.78 -32.33
CA ILE A 246 15.86 -2.36 -31.99
C ILE A 246 16.58 -1.57 -33.09
N THR A 247 17.73 -2.06 -33.57
CA THR A 247 18.47 -1.43 -34.67
C THR A 247 17.64 -1.35 -35.96
N ASP A 248 16.99 -2.45 -36.33
CA ASP A 248 16.12 -2.51 -37.50
C ASP A 248 14.93 -1.55 -37.38
N TYR A 249 14.34 -1.42 -36.19
CA TYR A 249 13.27 -0.48 -35.90
C TYR A 249 13.73 0.96 -36.04
N PHE A 250 14.80 1.38 -35.38
CA PHE A 250 15.32 2.76 -35.48
C PHE A 250 15.85 3.12 -36.87
N THR A 251 16.18 2.12 -37.69
CA THR A 251 16.51 2.33 -39.12
C THR A 251 15.26 2.65 -39.94
N GLN A 252 14.13 2.01 -39.64
CA GLN A 252 12.85 2.22 -40.32
C GLN A 252 12.09 3.45 -39.81
N HIS A 253 12.29 3.81 -38.54
CA HIS A 253 11.60 4.89 -37.83
C HIS A 253 12.61 5.91 -37.28
N PRO A 254 13.37 6.61 -38.14
CA PRO A 254 14.46 7.51 -37.73
C PRO A 254 13.99 8.72 -36.89
N GLU A 255 12.69 9.03 -36.89
CA GLU A 255 12.05 10.06 -36.06
C GLU A 255 11.81 9.64 -34.61
N THR A 256 11.91 8.34 -34.29
CA THR A 256 11.75 7.85 -32.91
C THR A 256 12.83 8.45 -32.01
N ASN A 257 12.41 9.09 -30.92
CA ASN A 257 13.28 9.74 -29.94
C ASN A 257 12.99 9.35 -28.50
N GLY A 258 12.08 8.40 -28.26
CA GLY A 258 11.84 7.79 -26.95
C GLY A 258 11.81 6.27 -27.03
N ILE A 259 12.21 5.60 -25.97
CA ILE A 259 12.14 4.14 -25.86
C ILE A 259 11.92 3.73 -24.41
N LEU A 260 10.98 2.80 -24.21
CA LEU A 260 10.76 2.13 -22.92
C LEU A 260 11.07 0.64 -23.07
N THR A 261 12.04 0.14 -22.32
CA THR A 261 12.40 -1.29 -22.27
C THR A 261 11.77 -1.93 -21.04
N LEU A 262 11.13 -3.10 -21.19
CA LEU A 262 10.30 -3.70 -20.14
C LEU A 262 11.01 -4.67 -19.20
N ASN A 263 12.32 -4.87 -19.35
CA ASN A 263 13.19 -5.57 -18.40
C ASN A 263 14.68 -5.26 -18.67
N THR A 264 15.58 -5.80 -17.84
CA THR A 264 17.03 -5.64 -18.01
C THR A 264 17.55 -6.19 -19.34
N THR A 265 17.06 -7.34 -19.82
CA THR A 265 17.53 -7.94 -21.10
C THR A 265 17.25 -7.04 -22.30
N SER A 266 16.06 -6.43 -22.35
CA SER A 266 15.70 -5.50 -23.42
C SER A 266 16.46 -4.17 -23.30
N ALA A 267 16.76 -3.72 -22.07
CA ALA A 267 17.64 -2.58 -21.82
C ALA A 267 19.08 -2.83 -22.28
N HIS A 268 19.65 -4.01 -21.99
CA HIS A 268 20.97 -4.41 -22.48
C HIS A 268 21.03 -4.44 -24.01
N GLY A 269 19.98 -4.94 -24.65
CA GLY A 269 19.83 -4.87 -26.10
C GLY A 269 19.83 -3.43 -26.65
N TYR A 270 19.18 -2.49 -25.94
CA TYR A 270 19.25 -1.06 -26.28
C TYR A 270 20.67 -0.49 -26.12
N TYR A 271 21.41 -0.84 -25.07
CA TYR A 271 22.79 -0.38 -24.87
C TYR A 271 23.74 -0.90 -25.96
N ILE A 272 23.57 -2.17 -26.38
CA ILE A 272 24.29 -2.72 -27.54
C ILE A 272 23.99 -1.92 -28.81
N PHE A 273 22.72 -1.55 -29.03
CA PHE A 273 22.33 -0.70 -30.16
C PHE A 273 22.99 0.69 -30.10
N LEU A 274 23.04 1.34 -28.93
CA LEU A 274 23.70 2.63 -28.77
C LEU A 274 25.19 2.57 -29.15
N ASP A 275 25.91 1.56 -28.64
CA ASP A 275 27.33 1.35 -28.95
C ASP A 275 27.56 1.08 -30.44
N GLN A 276 26.80 0.14 -31.02
CA GLN A 276 26.91 -0.22 -32.44
C GLN A 276 26.64 0.94 -33.39
N THR A 277 25.71 1.82 -33.02
CA THR A 277 25.33 3.00 -33.83
C THR A 277 26.13 4.25 -33.49
N ARG A 278 26.97 4.20 -32.45
CA ARG A 278 27.75 5.34 -31.93
C ARG A 278 26.89 6.57 -31.66
N ARG A 279 25.68 6.34 -31.15
CA ARG A 279 24.75 7.40 -30.80
C ARG A 279 25.18 8.07 -29.48
N PRO A 280 25.07 9.39 -29.35
CA PRO A 280 25.27 10.07 -28.07
C PRO A 280 24.29 9.58 -27.01
N ALA A 281 24.72 9.55 -25.75
CA ALA A 281 23.95 9.10 -24.60
C ALA A 281 22.59 9.81 -24.46
N ASP A 282 22.52 11.10 -24.75
CA ASP A 282 21.32 11.94 -24.61
C ASP A 282 20.46 12.02 -25.88
N SER A 283 20.78 11.22 -26.91
CA SER A 283 20.10 11.32 -28.21
C SER A 283 18.73 10.66 -28.27
N ILE A 284 18.40 9.80 -27.30
CA ILE A 284 17.12 9.08 -27.18
C ILE A 284 16.70 9.08 -25.71
N PHE A 285 15.45 9.45 -25.43
CA PHE A 285 14.89 9.40 -24.09
C PHE A 285 14.54 7.97 -23.72
N HIS A 286 15.45 7.30 -23.02
CA HIS A 286 15.29 5.92 -22.58
C HIS A 286 14.80 5.82 -21.13
N GLY A 287 13.79 4.98 -20.91
CA GLY A 287 13.45 4.43 -19.61
C GLY A 287 13.53 2.90 -19.64
N SER A 288 13.92 2.30 -18.52
CA SER A 288 13.98 0.84 -18.35
C SER A 288 13.04 0.38 -17.24
N TYR A 289 12.68 -0.88 -17.23
CA TYR A 289 12.25 -1.60 -16.02
C TYR A 289 13.41 -2.43 -15.47
N ASP A 290 13.34 -2.65 -14.17
CA ASP A 290 14.28 -3.46 -13.38
C ASP A 290 15.71 -2.87 -13.32
N MET A 291 16.50 -3.39 -12.39
CA MET A 291 17.85 -2.91 -12.10
C MET A 291 18.90 -3.96 -12.46
N SER A 292 20.01 -3.49 -13.02
CA SER A 292 21.27 -4.24 -13.18
C SER A 292 22.43 -3.26 -13.12
N ASP A 293 23.66 -3.75 -12.97
CA ASP A 293 24.85 -2.88 -12.99
C ASP A 293 24.94 -2.06 -14.29
N ALA A 294 24.58 -2.65 -15.44
CA ALA A 294 24.56 -1.93 -16.71
C ALA A 294 23.50 -0.82 -16.73
N VAL A 295 22.29 -1.08 -16.23
CA VAL A 295 21.23 -0.06 -16.13
C VAL A 295 21.64 1.06 -15.16
N LYS A 296 22.24 0.71 -14.02
CA LYS A 296 22.77 1.68 -13.05
C LYS A 296 23.83 2.59 -13.69
N THR A 297 24.79 2.00 -14.40
CA THR A 297 25.82 2.76 -15.14
C THR A 297 25.19 3.66 -16.20
N ALA A 298 24.24 3.14 -16.99
CA ALA A 298 23.55 3.92 -18.01
C ALA A 298 22.75 5.11 -17.42
N ILE A 299 22.20 4.97 -16.20
CA ILE A 299 21.57 6.10 -15.48
C ILE A 299 22.62 7.15 -15.07
N MET A 300 23.77 6.71 -14.56
CA MET A 300 24.85 7.62 -14.15
C MET A 300 25.47 8.36 -15.35
N ASP A 301 25.57 7.68 -16.49
CA ASP A 301 26.13 8.20 -17.75
C ASP A 301 25.12 9.05 -18.54
N GLY A 302 23.84 9.07 -18.12
CA GLY A 302 22.76 9.83 -18.76
C GLY A 302 22.17 9.16 -20.01
N GLU A 303 22.55 7.92 -20.31
CA GLU A 303 21.98 7.09 -21.39
C GLU A 303 20.57 6.59 -21.07
N THR A 304 20.20 6.57 -19.79
CA THR A 304 18.88 6.15 -19.28
C THR A 304 18.38 7.18 -18.29
N LEU A 305 17.18 7.71 -18.50
CA LEU A 305 16.58 8.74 -17.64
C LEU A 305 16.17 8.19 -16.27
N PHE A 306 15.63 6.98 -16.28
CA PHE A 306 15.17 6.27 -15.09
C PHE A 306 15.09 4.76 -15.34
N ALA A 307 15.13 4.01 -14.26
CA ALA A 307 14.65 2.63 -14.21
C ALA A 307 13.45 2.53 -13.27
N VAL A 308 12.44 1.76 -13.66
CA VAL A 308 11.32 1.39 -12.79
C VAL A 308 11.77 0.27 -11.88
N ASP A 309 11.81 0.54 -10.59
CA ASP A 309 12.05 -0.46 -9.55
C ASP A 309 10.71 -0.89 -8.93
N GLN A 310 10.38 -2.15 -9.14
CA GLN A 310 9.19 -2.80 -8.59
C GLN A 310 9.48 -3.54 -7.27
N GLN A 311 10.68 -3.38 -6.73
CA GLN A 311 11.19 -3.96 -5.49
C GLN A 311 11.06 -5.48 -5.42
N PRO A 312 11.75 -6.23 -6.30
CA PRO A 312 11.74 -7.69 -6.28
C PRO A 312 12.11 -8.28 -4.92
N TYR A 313 13.13 -7.72 -4.26
CA TYR A 313 13.51 -8.16 -2.92
C TYR A 313 12.36 -8.03 -1.92
N TRP A 314 11.65 -6.89 -1.92
CA TRP A 314 10.49 -6.71 -1.04
C TRP A 314 9.34 -7.63 -1.43
N GLN A 315 9.08 -7.87 -2.71
CA GLN A 315 8.07 -8.85 -3.13
C GLN A 315 8.37 -10.26 -2.58
N GLY A 316 9.64 -10.69 -2.64
CA GLY A 316 10.07 -11.97 -2.06
C GLY A 316 9.99 -11.98 -0.53
N TYR A 317 10.50 -10.94 0.13
CA TYR A 317 10.48 -10.85 1.59
C TYR A 317 9.05 -10.81 2.15
N SER A 318 8.20 -9.99 1.53
CA SER A 318 6.85 -9.70 2.00
C SER A 318 5.90 -10.89 1.88
N VAL A 319 6.04 -11.78 0.88
CA VAL A 319 5.20 -12.99 0.82
C VAL A 319 5.44 -13.90 2.03
N ILE A 320 6.70 -14.07 2.45
CA ILE A 320 7.03 -14.86 3.64
C ILE A 320 6.59 -14.15 4.91
N TYR A 321 6.81 -12.84 4.98
CA TYR A 321 6.35 -12.00 6.08
C TYR A 321 4.84 -12.12 6.31
N TRP A 322 4.03 -11.90 5.27
CA TRP A 322 2.57 -11.95 5.38
C TRP A 322 2.04 -13.36 5.63
N LEU A 323 2.55 -14.39 4.96
CA LEU A 323 2.15 -15.76 5.26
C LEU A 323 2.51 -16.16 6.69
N SER A 324 3.63 -15.65 7.23
CA SER A 324 4.01 -15.89 8.64
C SER A 324 3.07 -15.16 9.60
N LEU A 325 2.72 -13.90 9.33
CA LEU A 325 1.75 -13.13 10.12
C LEU A 325 0.37 -13.78 10.12
N ILE A 326 -0.10 -14.25 8.97
CA ILE A 326 -1.39 -14.95 8.84
C ILE A 326 -1.37 -16.22 9.69
N ASN A 327 -0.33 -17.05 9.58
CA ASN A 327 -0.28 -18.34 10.28
C ASN A 327 -0.04 -18.21 11.79
N ARG A 328 0.78 -17.25 12.23
CA ARG A 328 1.19 -17.11 13.64
C ARG A 328 0.30 -16.17 14.44
N LEU A 329 -0.17 -15.09 13.80
CA LEU A 329 -0.85 -13.98 14.45
C LEU A 329 -2.23 -13.67 13.86
N GLY A 330 -2.63 -14.35 12.77
CA GLY A 330 -3.90 -14.14 12.06
C GLY A 330 -4.05 -12.72 11.53
N ILE A 331 -2.94 -11.99 11.47
CA ILE A 331 -2.86 -10.64 10.95
C ILE A 331 -2.91 -10.78 9.43
N VAL A 332 -3.92 -10.17 8.82
CA VAL A 332 -4.15 -10.24 7.39
C VAL A 332 -3.81 -8.91 6.72
N PRO A 333 -3.43 -8.91 5.43
CA PRO A 333 -3.33 -7.70 4.62
C PRO A 333 -4.56 -6.80 4.73
N GLY A 334 -4.37 -5.50 5.00
CA GLY A 334 -5.47 -4.53 5.13
C GLY A 334 -6.12 -4.12 3.80
N THR A 335 -5.45 -4.36 2.68
CA THR A 335 -5.94 -4.05 1.33
C THR A 335 -5.70 -5.22 0.37
N PRO A 336 -6.55 -5.36 -0.67
CA PRO A 336 -6.44 -6.44 -1.64
C PRO A 336 -5.19 -6.34 -2.56
N VAL A 337 -4.52 -5.18 -2.55
CA VAL A 337 -3.21 -4.97 -3.18
C VAL A 337 -2.31 -4.24 -2.19
N GLN A 338 -1.05 -4.65 -2.09
CA GLN A 338 0.00 -3.86 -1.45
C GLN A 338 1.06 -3.50 -2.50
N ALA A 339 1.27 -2.20 -2.73
CA ALA A 339 2.20 -1.78 -3.75
C ALA A 339 3.65 -2.05 -3.34
N THR A 340 4.41 -2.64 -4.26
CA THR A 340 5.87 -2.73 -4.22
C THR A 340 6.53 -1.82 -5.26
N GLY A 341 5.73 -1.13 -6.08
CA GLY A 341 6.16 -0.25 -7.16
C GLY A 341 4.98 0.56 -7.73
N PRO A 342 5.23 1.46 -8.69
CA PRO A 342 6.53 1.73 -9.31
C PRO A 342 7.36 2.78 -8.57
N ASN A 343 8.59 2.44 -8.19
CA ASN A 343 9.61 3.43 -7.87
C ASN A 343 10.40 3.81 -9.11
N PHE A 344 10.89 5.05 -9.16
CA PHE A 344 11.74 5.51 -10.25
C PHE A 344 13.15 5.78 -9.73
N VAL A 345 14.07 4.89 -10.08
CA VAL A 345 15.50 5.07 -9.83
C VAL A 345 16.04 6.05 -10.86
N THR A 346 16.55 7.17 -10.37
CA THR A 346 17.18 8.22 -11.18
C THR A 346 18.58 8.49 -10.66
N ASN A 347 19.37 9.30 -11.37
CA ASN A 347 20.69 9.70 -10.88
C ASN A 347 20.63 10.34 -9.48
N ALA A 348 19.62 11.18 -9.21
CA ALA A 348 19.40 11.77 -7.88
C ALA A 348 19.09 10.73 -6.79
N SER A 349 18.41 9.63 -7.14
CA SER A 349 18.10 8.54 -6.21
C SER A 349 19.31 7.66 -5.91
N LEU A 350 20.29 7.58 -6.81
CA LEU A 350 21.50 6.74 -6.67
C LEU A 350 22.59 7.38 -5.80
N THR A 351 22.52 8.69 -5.53
CA THR A 351 23.65 9.45 -4.96
C THR A 351 23.70 9.55 -3.43
N ASN A 352 22.85 8.87 -2.63
CA ASN A 352 22.76 9.25 -1.21
C ASN A 352 22.24 8.20 -0.19
N THR A 353 22.73 6.96 -0.18
CA THR A 353 22.41 6.06 0.95
C THR A 353 23.62 5.20 1.30
N GLU A 354 24.35 5.58 2.35
CA GLU A 354 25.24 4.63 3.03
C GLU A 354 24.37 3.62 3.75
N LEU A 355 24.49 2.34 3.36
CA LEU A 355 23.78 1.26 4.02
C LEU A 355 24.41 1.00 5.38
N ILE A 356 23.58 0.86 6.40
CA ILE A 356 24.03 0.58 7.77
C ILE A 356 24.29 -0.92 7.92
N THR A 357 25.53 -1.27 8.20
CA THR A 357 25.93 -2.66 8.48
C THR A 357 25.86 -3.02 9.96
N ASP A 358 26.05 -2.02 10.83
CA ASP A 358 25.96 -2.18 12.28
C ASP A 358 24.49 -2.23 12.74
N ARG A 359 24.25 -2.41 14.04
CA ARG A 359 22.91 -2.43 14.63
C ARG A 359 22.25 -1.05 14.49
N PRO A 360 21.17 -0.87 13.69
CA PRO A 360 20.55 0.43 13.51
C PRO A 360 19.95 0.97 14.82
N ASN A 361 20.05 2.28 15.02
CA ASN A 361 19.49 3.01 16.15
C ASN A 361 18.28 3.85 15.70
N ILE A 362 17.08 3.44 16.13
CA ILE A 362 15.82 4.11 15.82
C ILE A 362 15.27 4.74 17.10
N ILE A 363 14.76 5.97 16.99
CA ILE A 363 13.97 6.59 18.06
C ILE A 363 12.51 6.65 17.63
N ALA A 364 11.63 6.01 18.40
CA ALA A 364 10.19 6.12 18.24
C ALA A 364 9.65 7.25 19.12
N VAL A 365 8.93 8.21 18.54
CA VAL A 365 8.24 9.30 19.25
C VAL A 365 6.74 9.16 18.99
N GLN A 366 5.99 8.86 20.05
CA GLN A 366 4.55 8.56 19.99
C GLN A 366 3.75 9.43 20.96
N HIS A 367 2.51 9.72 20.59
CA HIS A 367 1.61 10.58 21.38
C HIS A 367 0.97 9.88 22.58
N GLY A 368 1.02 8.55 22.64
CA GLY A 368 0.59 7.76 23.80
C GLY A 368 1.66 6.78 24.25
N ARG A 369 1.54 6.26 25.48
CA ARG A 369 2.46 5.28 26.08
C ARG A 369 1.69 4.20 26.80
N CYS A 370 2.19 2.96 26.74
CA CYS A 370 1.64 1.83 27.49
C CYS A 370 1.57 2.09 29.01
N THR A 371 2.37 3.03 29.52
CA THR A 371 2.40 3.41 30.94
C THR A 371 1.11 4.05 31.44
N TRP A 372 0.32 4.68 30.56
CA TRP A 372 -0.91 5.37 30.93
C TRP A 372 -2.10 5.10 30.00
N ASP A 373 -1.85 4.61 28.79
CA ASP A 373 -2.88 4.15 27.84
C ASP A 373 -2.53 2.74 27.38
N SER A 374 -3.32 1.76 27.83
CA SER A 374 -3.08 0.34 27.58
C SER A 374 -3.17 -0.05 26.10
N ASP A 375 -3.84 0.74 25.27
CA ASP A 375 -3.96 0.46 23.83
C ASP A 375 -2.59 0.54 23.14
N TRP A 376 -1.66 1.34 23.69
CA TRP A 376 -0.28 1.44 23.22
C TRP A 376 0.59 0.25 23.57
N CYS A 377 0.18 -0.61 24.52
CA CYS A 377 0.98 -1.79 24.86
C CYS A 377 1.14 -2.73 23.66
N VAL A 378 0.08 -2.92 22.87
CA VAL A 378 0.13 -3.79 21.68
C VAL A 378 1.02 -3.17 20.58
N VAL A 379 0.99 -1.85 20.45
CA VAL A 379 1.86 -1.10 19.53
C VAL A 379 3.34 -1.22 19.95
N GLU A 380 3.64 -0.94 21.22
CA GLU A 380 5.00 -1.03 21.78
C GLU A 380 5.55 -2.46 21.70
N ASN A 381 4.71 -3.49 21.92
CA ASN A 381 5.09 -4.90 21.71
C ASN A 381 5.54 -5.13 20.26
N GLY A 382 4.78 -4.66 19.27
CA GLY A 382 5.12 -4.80 17.85
C GLY A 382 6.46 -4.13 17.51
N ILE A 383 6.71 -2.94 18.04
CA ILE A 383 7.99 -2.23 17.89
C ILE A 383 9.14 -3.06 18.48
N MET A 384 8.98 -3.54 19.71
CA MET A 384 10.05 -4.22 20.45
C MET A 384 10.34 -5.62 19.89
N ASP A 385 9.31 -6.34 19.44
CA ASP A 385 9.46 -7.65 18.80
C ASP A 385 10.18 -7.53 17.45
N ALA A 386 9.81 -6.54 16.62
CA ALA A 386 10.53 -6.26 15.39
C ALA A 386 11.99 -5.83 15.67
N ALA A 387 12.21 -5.01 16.68
CA ALA A 387 13.55 -4.59 17.08
C ALA A 387 14.44 -5.78 17.49
N ALA A 388 13.86 -6.74 18.23
CA ALA A 388 14.55 -7.96 18.61
C ALA A 388 14.82 -8.89 17.42
N ALA A 389 13.83 -9.10 16.55
CA ALA A 389 13.95 -9.98 15.39
C ALA A 389 14.99 -9.46 14.39
N LEU A 390 14.99 -8.16 14.11
CA LEU A 390 15.79 -7.54 13.04
C LEU A 390 17.18 -7.05 13.50
N ASP A 391 17.54 -7.30 14.76
CA ASP A 391 18.71 -6.73 15.41
C ASP A 391 18.78 -5.20 15.19
N VAL A 392 17.78 -4.51 15.71
CA VAL A 392 17.66 -3.05 15.71
C VAL A 392 17.57 -2.58 17.17
N HIS A 393 18.16 -1.43 17.48
CA HIS A 393 17.96 -0.76 18.75
C HIS A 393 16.85 0.27 18.60
N VAL A 394 15.76 0.13 19.38
CA VAL A 394 14.69 1.12 19.41
C VAL A 394 14.58 1.74 20.80
N THR A 395 14.52 3.07 20.85
CA THR A 395 14.15 3.83 22.05
C THR A 395 12.76 4.43 21.86
N ILE A 396 11.82 4.09 22.74
CA ILE A 396 10.44 4.62 22.70
C ILE A 396 10.32 5.82 23.63
N MET A 397 9.90 6.96 23.08
CA MET A 397 9.62 8.22 23.74
C MET A 397 8.15 8.60 23.53
N GLY A 398 7.55 9.20 24.54
CA GLY A 398 6.21 9.75 24.47
C GLY A 398 5.88 10.46 25.78
N PRO A 399 4.87 11.35 25.78
CA PRO A 399 4.49 12.11 26.96
C PRO A 399 3.89 11.19 28.04
N GLU A 400 3.87 11.65 29.30
CA GLU A 400 3.29 10.90 30.44
C GLU A 400 1.76 11.10 30.58
N SER A 401 1.17 11.87 29.66
CA SER A 401 -0.28 12.10 29.48
C SER A 401 -0.55 12.56 28.05
N GLU A 402 -1.80 12.87 27.70
CA GLU A 402 -2.15 13.46 26.41
C GLU A 402 -1.64 14.92 26.30
N ASP A 403 -0.33 15.10 26.08
CA ASP A 403 0.36 16.38 25.97
C ASP A 403 1.17 16.45 24.66
N LEU A 404 0.59 17.13 23.66
CA LEU A 404 1.20 17.28 22.34
C LEU A 404 2.39 18.26 22.34
N GLU A 405 2.47 19.20 23.29
CA GLU A 405 3.60 20.12 23.41
C GLU A 405 4.83 19.39 23.97
N GLU A 406 4.64 18.51 24.96
CA GLU A 406 5.70 17.61 25.44
C GLU A 406 6.17 16.68 24.32
N MET A 407 5.23 16.13 23.53
CA MET A 407 5.58 15.30 22.37
C MET A 407 6.43 16.06 21.34
N GLU A 408 6.09 17.31 21.03
CA GLU A 408 6.90 18.15 20.13
C GLU A 408 8.34 18.29 20.67
N GLN A 409 8.51 18.56 21.97
CA GLN A 409 9.83 18.67 22.62
C GLN A 409 10.62 17.36 22.55
N LEU A 410 9.95 16.22 22.75
CA LEU A 410 10.57 14.89 22.62
C LEU A 410 11.04 14.64 21.18
N LEU A 411 10.28 15.06 20.17
CA LEU A 411 10.70 14.97 18.78
C LEU A 411 11.92 15.85 18.49
N GLN A 412 11.97 17.06 19.05
CA GLN A 412 13.14 17.93 18.92
C GLN A 412 14.39 17.25 19.51
N PHE A 413 14.27 16.66 20.70
CA PHE A 413 15.35 15.90 21.33
C PHE A 413 15.77 14.69 20.49
N ALA A 414 14.81 13.93 19.94
CA ALA A 414 15.09 12.80 19.06
C ALA A 414 15.90 13.22 17.82
N VAL A 415 15.56 14.34 17.19
CA VAL A 415 16.30 14.88 16.03
C VAL A 415 17.73 15.29 16.43
N GLU A 416 17.90 15.94 17.59
CA GLU A 416 19.22 16.34 18.10
C GLU A 416 20.10 15.15 18.46
N ALA A 417 19.52 14.01 18.84
CA ALA A 417 20.24 12.78 19.11
C ALA A 417 20.84 12.13 17.85
N GLN A 418 20.42 12.57 16.65
CA GLN A 418 20.87 12.07 15.35
C GLN A 418 20.80 10.53 15.24
N PRO A 419 19.63 9.90 15.46
CA PRO A 419 19.44 8.48 15.21
C PRO A 419 19.53 8.16 13.72
N ASP A 420 19.66 6.88 13.39
CA ASP A 420 19.65 6.39 12.01
C ASP A 420 18.27 6.56 11.35
N ALA A 421 17.20 6.54 12.14
CA ALA A 421 15.84 6.83 11.70
C ALA A 421 14.94 7.24 12.87
N ILE A 422 13.80 7.85 12.53
CA ILE A 422 12.73 8.16 13.49
C ILE A 422 11.44 7.46 13.08
N LEU A 423 10.79 6.85 14.06
CA LEU A 423 9.42 6.35 13.95
C LEU A 423 8.49 7.36 14.66
N LEU A 424 7.44 7.86 14.01
CA LEU A 424 6.69 9.02 14.52
C LEU A 424 5.17 8.83 14.41
N THR A 425 4.41 9.18 15.45
CA THR A 425 2.97 9.41 15.29
C THR A 425 2.74 10.89 14.96
N VAL A 426 1.73 11.23 14.15
CA VAL A 426 1.47 12.62 13.71
C VAL A 426 0.03 13.03 14.06
N PRO A 427 -0.27 13.30 15.35
CA PRO A 427 -1.61 13.77 15.78
C PRO A 427 -1.88 15.22 15.37
N ASP A 428 -0.85 16.07 15.26
CA ASP A 428 -0.94 17.45 14.78
C ASP A 428 0.24 17.76 13.84
N ALA A 429 -0.04 17.71 12.53
CA ALA A 429 0.96 17.97 11.50
C ALA A 429 1.57 19.38 11.59
N ARG A 430 0.78 20.39 11.99
CA ARG A 430 1.22 21.78 12.07
C ARG A 430 2.14 22.01 13.26
N LEU A 431 1.83 21.40 14.40
CA LEU A 431 2.68 21.46 15.58
C LEU A 431 4.04 20.80 15.31
N LEU A 432 4.05 19.66 14.61
CA LEU A 432 5.24 18.84 14.39
C LEU A 432 6.04 19.22 13.13
N GLU A 433 5.57 20.16 12.31
CA GLU A 433 6.19 20.60 11.04
C GLU A 433 7.68 20.94 11.21
N GLY A 434 8.00 21.87 12.11
CA GLY A 434 9.37 22.37 12.29
C GLY A 434 10.39 21.28 12.67
N PRO A 435 10.13 20.44 13.68
CA PRO A 435 11.00 19.30 13.99
C PRO A 435 11.14 18.27 12.85
N ILE A 436 10.07 17.96 12.11
CA ILE A 436 10.09 17.00 10.99
C ILE A 436 10.95 17.54 9.84
N GLU A 437 10.80 18.82 9.48
CA GLU A 437 11.66 19.46 8.47
C GLU A 437 13.14 19.43 8.85
N ARG A 438 13.47 19.62 10.15
CA ARG A 438 14.84 19.53 10.65
C ARG A 438 15.40 18.12 10.54
N ALA A 439 14.60 17.10 10.82
CA ALA A 439 15.00 15.70 10.64
C ALA A 439 15.32 15.40 9.16
N ALA A 440 14.43 15.80 8.26
CA ALA A 440 14.61 15.64 6.81
C ALA A 440 15.87 16.38 6.31
N ALA A 441 16.10 17.61 6.78
CA ALA A 441 17.30 18.38 6.45
C ALA A 441 18.60 17.75 6.99
N ALA A 442 18.53 17.02 8.10
CA ALA A 442 19.64 16.24 8.65
C ALA A 442 19.83 14.88 7.95
N GLY A 443 18.93 14.51 7.02
CA GLY A 443 18.96 13.21 6.34
C GLY A 443 18.43 12.05 7.18
N ILE A 444 17.72 12.33 8.27
CA ILE A 444 17.12 11.29 9.14
C ILE A 444 15.78 10.87 8.51
N PRO A 445 15.64 9.62 8.02
CA PRO A 445 14.38 9.14 7.48
C PRO A 445 13.32 9.02 8.60
N ILE A 446 12.11 9.47 8.30
CA ILE A 446 10.94 9.34 9.17
C ILE A 446 9.93 8.40 8.51
N ILE A 447 9.42 7.43 9.26
CA ILE A 447 8.16 6.74 8.94
C ILE A 447 7.12 7.17 9.97
N ALA A 448 5.97 7.64 9.49
CA ALA A 448 4.82 7.90 10.34
C ALA A 448 4.05 6.60 10.59
N TYR A 449 3.35 6.46 11.71
CA TYR A 449 2.53 5.28 12.00
C TYR A 449 1.43 5.59 13.00
N ASN A 450 0.41 4.72 13.04
CA ASN A 450 -0.76 4.80 13.93
C ASN A 450 -1.65 6.03 13.73
N MET A 451 -1.12 7.24 13.91
CA MET A 451 -1.80 8.51 13.68
C MET A 451 -1.07 9.33 12.61
N GLY A 452 -1.82 9.86 11.65
CA GLY A 452 -1.30 10.66 10.54
C GLY A 452 -2.19 10.55 9.29
N ALA A 453 -1.85 11.31 8.25
CA ALA A 453 -2.62 11.33 7.00
C ALA A 453 -1.89 10.76 5.79
N GLY A 454 -0.63 10.38 5.95
CA GLY A 454 0.31 10.19 4.86
C GLY A 454 0.98 11.51 4.43
N PRO A 455 2.22 11.45 3.91
CA PRO A 455 3.07 12.62 3.73
C PRO A 455 2.51 13.64 2.75
N VAL A 456 1.70 13.19 1.79
CA VAL A 456 1.04 14.06 0.80
C VAL A 456 -0.07 14.90 1.43
N MET A 457 -0.86 14.30 2.33
CA MET A 457 -2.00 14.98 2.95
C MET A 457 -1.59 15.81 4.15
N ASP A 458 -0.55 15.39 4.88
CA ASP A 458 0.03 16.19 5.95
C ASP A 458 0.93 17.32 5.43
N ASP A 459 1.38 17.24 4.16
CA ASP A 459 2.36 18.16 3.55
C ASP A 459 3.69 18.19 4.32
N LEU A 460 4.17 17.01 4.73
CA LEU A 460 5.34 16.85 5.58
C LEU A 460 6.36 15.86 4.99
N PRO A 461 7.68 16.09 5.15
CA PRO A 461 8.73 15.32 4.49
C PRO A 461 9.09 14.01 5.20
N TYR A 462 8.09 13.18 5.52
CA TYR A 462 8.31 11.79 5.95
C TYR A 462 8.02 10.79 4.79
N LEU A 463 8.51 9.56 4.92
CA LEU A 463 8.55 8.60 3.79
C LEU A 463 7.19 7.96 3.47
N THR A 464 6.46 7.55 4.50
CA THR A 464 5.14 6.90 4.41
C THR A 464 4.44 6.98 5.77
N TYR A 465 3.16 6.66 5.79
CA TYR A 465 2.37 6.42 6.99
C TYR A 465 1.95 4.95 7.07
N VAL A 466 2.30 4.24 8.15
CA VAL A 466 1.90 2.85 8.40
C VAL A 466 0.68 2.84 9.32
N GLY A 467 -0.49 2.55 8.76
CA GLY A 467 -1.74 2.67 9.51
C GLY A 467 -2.95 2.19 8.71
N GLN A 468 -4.14 2.56 9.15
CA GLN A 468 -5.38 2.13 8.52
C GLN A 468 -5.90 3.23 7.59
N ASP A 469 -6.38 2.87 6.40
CA ASP A 469 -7.18 3.79 5.59
C ASP A 469 -8.60 3.84 6.18
N GLU A 470 -8.90 4.92 6.88
CA GLU A 470 -10.14 5.06 7.64
C GLU A 470 -11.39 5.16 6.77
N TYR A 471 -11.26 5.73 5.57
CA TYR A 471 -12.35 5.76 4.60
C TYR A 471 -12.62 4.36 4.06
N GLN A 472 -11.58 3.67 3.58
CA GLN A 472 -11.73 2.30 3.07
C GLN A 472 -12.24 1.35 4.15
N SER A 473 -11.88 1.57 5.41
CA SER A 473 -12.35 0.77 6.53
C SER A 473 -13.85 0.84 6.73
N GLY A 474 -14.40 2.06 6.70
CA GLY A 474 -15.85 2.25 6.72
C GLY A 474 -16.55 1.69 5.49
N PHE A 475 -15.94 1.87 4.31
CA PHE A 475 -16.47 1.40 3.03
C PHE A 475 -16.55 -0.13 2.97
N GLN A 476 -15.47 -0.82 3.32
CA GLN A 476 -15.42 -2.29 3.34
C GLN A 476 -16.30 -2.88 4.43
N ALA A 477 -16.37 -2.25 5.61
CA ALA A 477 -17.32 -2.67 6.65
C ALA A 477 -18.78 -2.58 6.18
N ALA A 478 -19.14 -1.51 5.45
CA ALA A 478 -20.47 -1.40 4.82
C ALA A 478 -20.71 -2.51 3.79
N LEU A 479 -19.73 -2.83 2.93
CA LEU A 479 -19.88 -3.91 1.96
C LEU A 479 -20.14 -5.27 2.63
N HIS A 480 -19.46 -5.56 3.75
CA HIS A 480 -19.75 -6.73 4.58
C HIS A 480 -21.22 -6.74 5.03
N LEU A 481 -21.68 -5.67 5.68
CA LEU A 481 -23.07 -5.61 6.18
C LEU A 481 -24.10 -5.70 5.04
N ILE A 482 -23.84 -5.09 3.88
CA ILE A 482 -24.70 -5.17 2.69
C ILE A 482 -24.80 -6.60 2.18
N ASN A 483 -23.66 -7.29 2.06
CA ASN A 483 -23.62 -8.68 1.60
C ASN A 483 -24.37 -9.61 2.56
N ASP A 484 -24.39 -9.29 3.86
CA ASP A 484 -25.15 -10.02 4.89
C ASP A 484 -26.64 -9.62 4.98
N GLY A 485 -27.11 -8.77 4.07
CA GLY A 485 -28.52 -8.39 3.94
C GLY A 485 -28.88 -7.03 4.54
N GLY A 486 -27.90 -6.19 4.86
CA GLY A 486 -28.08 -4.78 5.18
C GLY A 486 -28.66 -4.00 3.99
N THR A 487 -29.73 -3.24 4.23
CA THR A 487 -30.46 -2.49 3.18
C THR A 487 -30.65 -1.03 3.51
N VAL A 488 -30.72 -0.68 4.80
CA VAL A 488 -30.79 0.69 5.29
C VAL A 488 -29.79 0.84 6.43
N GLY A 489 -28.76 1.67 6.19
CA GLY A 489 -27.60 1.80 7.05
C GLY A 489 -27.60 3.05 7.93
N VAL A 490 -27.00 2.97 9.11
CA VAL A 490 -26.63 4.14 9.92
C VAL A 490 -25.22 3.99 10.48
N CYS A 491 -24.40 5.03 10.34
CA CYS A 491 -23.11 5.13 11.03
C CYS A 491 -23.22 6.05 12.25
N ILE A 492 -22.95 5.52 13.44
CA ILE A 492 -23.06 6.24 14.71
C ILE A 492 -21.69 6.86 15.04
N ASN A 493 -21.58 8.19 14.86
CA ASN A 493 -20.37 8.95 15.08
C ASN A 493 -20.39 9.65 16.45
N HIS A 494 -19.56 9.19 17.39
CA HIS A 494 -19.45 9.74 18.75
C HIS A 494 -18.54 10.97 18.87
N ASP A 495 -17.81 11.33 17.81
CA ASP A 495 -16.92 12.49 17.79
C ASP A 495 -17.02 13.22 16.42
N PRO A 496 -18.17 13.86 16.13
CA PRO A 496 -18.38 14.54 14.86
C PRO A 496 -17.42 15.73 14.68
N GLY A 497 -16.75 15.80 13.53
CA GLY A 497 -15.69 16.77 13.25
C GLY A 497 -14.28 16.21 13.45
N ASN A 498 -14.15 15.03 14.06
CA ASN A 498 -12.92 14.26 14.05
C ASN A 498 -12.71 13.63 12.67
N ARG A 499 -11.58 13.94 12.04
CA ARG A 499 -11.24 13.47 10.69
C ARG A 499 -11.37 11.95 10.53
N VAL A 500 -10.89 11.18 11.51
CA VAL A 500 -10.90 9.71 11.45
C VAL A 500 -12.34 9.21 11.47
N MET A 501 -13.13 9.70 12.43
CA MET A 501 -14.52 9.27 12.59
C MET A 501 -15.40 9.68 11.41
N ASP A 502 -15.19 10.89 10.89
CA ASP A 502 -15.89 11.42 9.73
C ASP A 502 -15.57 10.62 8.45
N ALA A 503 -14.32 10.21 8.26
CA ALA A 503 -13.87 9.40 7.14
C ALA A 503 -14.48 7.98 7.18
N ARG A 504 -14.47 7.31 8.35
CA ARG A 504 -15.12 6.00 8.53
C ARG A 504 -16.60 6.06 8.18
N CYS A 505 -17.34 7.03 8.72
CA CYS A 505 -18.75 7.17 8.38
C CYS A 505 -18.99 7.61 6.93
N GLN A 506 -18.06 8.35 6.31
CA GLN A 506 -18.19 8.70 4.89
C GLN A 506 -18.06 7.48 4.01
N GLY A 507 -17.04 6.65 4.21
CA GLY A 507 -16.86 5.40 3.46
C GLY A 507 -18.06 4.48 3.61
N PHE A 508 -18.61 4.35 4.82
CA PHE A 508 -19.82 3.57 5.06
C PHE A 508 -21.03 4.05 4.22
N VAL A 509 -21.28 5.37 4.21
CA VAL A 509 -22.40 5.94 3.44
C VAL A 509 -22.19 5.78 1.94
N ASP A 510 -20.97 6.03 1.45
CA ASP A 510 -20.64 5.93 0.03
C ASP A 510 -20.80 4.49 -0.49
N ALA A 511 -20.39 3.48 0.28
CA ALA A 511 -20.56 2.08 -0.09
C ALA A 511 -22.04 1.67 -0.25
N PHE A 512 -22.92 2.13 0.65
CA PHE A 512 -24.37 1.92 0.49
C PHE A 512 -24.89 2.63 -0.76
N PHE A 513 -24.47 3.87 -1.01
CA PHE A 513 -24.89 4.64 -2.16
C PHE A 513 -24.46 4.00 -3.48
N GLU A 514 -23.23 3.48 -3.58
CA GLU A 514 -22.73 2.77 -4.76
C GLU A 514 -23.52 1.50 -5.08
N ARG A 515 -24.13 0.87 -4.06
CA ARG A 515 -25.03 -0.28 -4.20
C ARG A 515 -26.50 0.13 -4.41
N GLY A 516 -26.79 1.42 -4.53
CA GLY A 516 -28.14 1.95 -4.69
C GLY A 516 -29.01 1.83 -3.43
N LEU A 517 -28.39 1.73 -2.26
CA LEU A 517 -29.03 1.63 -0.94
C LEU A 517 -28.90 2.96 -0.19
N PHE A 518 -29.68 3.11 0.88
CA PHE A 518 -29.64 4.31 1.73
C PHE A 518 -28.80 4.06 2.97
N ALA A 519 -27.93 5.02 3.31
CA ALA A 519 -27.31 5.11 4.62
C ALA A 519 -27.10 6.56 5.03
N GLU A 520 -27.03 6.80 6.33
CA GLU A 520 -26.78 8.13 6.89
C GLU A 520 -25.82 8.11 8.09
N LYS A 521 -25.39 9.30 8.52
CA LYS A 521 -24.57 9.49 9.72
C LYS A 521 -25.45 9.98 10.87
N LEU A 522 -25.38 9.32 12.02
CA LEU A 522 -26.00 9.74 13.27
C LEU A 522 -24.92 10.28 14.20
N ALA A 523 -24.90 11.59 14.41
CA ALA A 523 -23.98 12.24 15.33
C ALA A 523 -24.44 12.07 16.78
N THR A 524 -23.53 11.60 17.64
CA THR A 524 -23.71 11.48 19.10
C THR A 524 -22.53 12.13 19.83
N ASN A 525 -22.27 11.74 21.07
CA ASN A 525 -21.10 12.08 21.88
C ASN A 525 -20.66 10.88 22.73
N GLU A 526 -19.66 11.05 23.59
CA GLU A 526 -19.15 9.98 24.47
C GLU A 526 -20.06 9.62 25.66
N ASP A 527 -21.16 10.35 25.89
CA ASP A 527 -22.08 10.06 26.99
C ASP A 527 -23.01 8.89 26.62
N HIS A 528 -22.87 7.78 27.37
CA HIS A 528 -23.62 6.55 27.10
C HIS A 528 -25.13 6.73 27.24
N VAL A 529 -25.59 7.57 28.17
CA VAL A 529 -27.03 7.78 28.45
C VAL A 529 -27.65 8.63 27.35
N PHE A 530 -26.96 9.68 26.93
CA PHE A 530 -27.33 10.52 25.79
C PHE A 530 -27.43 9.67 24.52
N THR A 531 -26.38 8.89 24.23
CA THR A 531 -26.35 8.01 23.05
C THR A 531 -27.50 7.02 23.07
N GLN A 532 -27.79 6.38 24.21
CA GLN A 532 -28.90 5.44 24.32
C GLN A 532 -30.26 6.10 24.01
N GLY A 533 -30.55 7.27 24.61
CA GLY A 533 -31.81 7.97 24.35
C GLY A 533 -31.96 8.45 22.91
N LEU A 534 -30.84 8.83 22.27
CA LEU A 534 -30.81 9.17 20.86
C LEU A 534 -31.11 7.95 19.97
N LEU A 535 -30.53 6.78 20.28
CA LEU A 535 -30.81 5.54 19.54
C LEU A 535 -32.27 5.11 19.66
N GLU A 536 -32.87 5.22 20.85
CA GLU A 536 -34.31 4.95 21.05
C GLU A 536 -35.19 5.85 20.16
N THR A 537 -34.85 7.13 20.06
CA THR A 537 -35.56 8.09 19.20
C THR A 537 -35.36 7.78 17.73
N TYR A 538 -34.10 7.58 17.32
CA TYR A 538 -33.73 7.30 15.93
C TYR A 538 -34.43 6.05 15.41
N PHE A 539 -34.35 4.91 16.12
CA PHE A 539 -34.96 3.67 15.65
C PHE A 539 -36.50 3.67 15.73
N ALA A 540 -37.11 4.59 16.48
CA ALA A 540 -38.55 4.81 16.44
C ALA A 540 -38.98 5.58 15.18
N GLU A 541 -38.15 6.52 14.71
CA GLU A 541 -38.39 7.31 13.48
C GLU A 541 -37.98 6.54 12.21
N HIS A 542 -36.97 5.67 12.33
CA HIS A 542 -36.38 4.87 11.24
C HIS A 542 -36.49 3.36 11.52
N PRO A 543 -37.72 2.80 11.59
CA PRO A 543 -37.94 1.39 11.91
C PRO A 543 -37.38 0.44 10.84
N GLU A 544 -37.05 0.90 9.64
CA GLU A 544 -36.47 0.12 8.54
C GLU A 544 -34.94 -0.09 8.65
N THR A 545 -34.23 0.70 9.47
CA THR A 545 -32.77 0.61 9.60
C THR A 545 -32.35 -0.77 10.10
N ASN A 546 -31.53 -1.48 9.31
CA ASN A 546 -31.12 -2.85 9.62
C ASN A 546 -29.61 -3.09 9.51
N ALA A 547 -28.83 -2.07 9.17
CA ALA A 547 -27.37 -2.11 9.22
C ALA A 547 -26.84 -0.94 10.06
N VAL A 548 -25.92 -1.22 10.97
CA VAL A 548 -25.38 -0.25 11.92
C VAL A 548 -23.86 -0.37 11.93
N LEU A 549 -23.18 0.76 11.77
CA LEU A 549 -21.75 0.87 12.04
C LEU A 549 -21.54 1.73 13.28
N THR A 550 -20.83 1.21 14.26
CA THR A 550 -20.34 1.98 15.42
C THR A 550 -18.82 2.14 15.34
N LEU A 551 -18.30 3.25 15.85
CA LEU A 551 -16.88 3.61 15.66
C LEU A 551 -15.96 3.26 16.84
N ASN A 552 -16.52 2.78 17.95
CA ASN A 552 -15.83 2.23 19.13
C ASN A 552 -16.87 1.71 20.17
N ASP A 553 -16.37 1.27 21.33
CA ASP A 553 -17.19 0.80 22.44
C ASP A 553 -18.16 1.86 23.01
N LYS A 554 -17.84 3.15 22.90
CA LYS A 554 -18.71 4.25 23.38
C LYS A 554 -20.04 4.31 22.63
N ALA A 555 -20.03 3.97 21.34
CA ALA A 555 -21.25 3.87 20.54
C ALA A 555 -21.85 2.45 20.56
N THR A 556 -20.99 1.42 20.69
CA THR A 556 -21.39 0.01 20.68
C THR A 556 -22.16 -0.43 21.93
N GLU A 557 -21.71 -0.05 23.13
CA GLU A 557 -22.38 -0.46 24.37
C GLU A 557 -23.82 0.09 24.47
N PRO A 558 -24.09 1.39 24.19
CA PRO A 558 -25.46 1.90 24.15
C PRO A 558 -26.33 1.22 23.09
N LEU A 559 -25.77 0.85 21.94
CA LEU A 559 -26.48 0.10 20.91
C LEU A 559 -26.94 -1.27 21.43
N TYR A 560 -26.06 -2.01 22.09
CA TYR A 560 -26.44 -3.31 22.65
C TYR A 560 -27.46 -3.20 23.77
N LEU A 561 -27.38 -2.15 24.59
CA LEU A 561 -28.40 -1.88 25.58
C LEU A 561 -29.76 -1.60 24.92
N PHE A 562 -29.79 -0.76 23.88
CA PHE A 562 -30.99 -0.52 23.07
C PHE A 562 -31.55 -1.81 22.44
N MET A 563 -30.70 -2.67 21.85
CA MET A 563 -31.13 -3.95 21.28
C MET A 563 -31.77 -4.85 22.34
N ALA A 564 -31.18 -4.91 23.54
CA ALA A 564 -31.69 -5.69 24.65
C ALA A 564 -33.04 -5.16 25.18
N THR A 565 -33.21 -3.84 25.31
CA THR A 565 -34.44 -3.23 25.83
C THR A 565 -35.58 -3.21 24.82
N SER A 566 -35.28 -3.00 23.54
CA SER A 566 -36.27 -2.98 22.45
C SER A 566 -36.66 -4.37 21.94
N GLY A 567 -35.83 -5.38 22.20
CA GLY A 567 -35.97 -6.72 21.62
C GLY A 567 -35.58 -6.81 20.14
N ARG A 568 -34.91 -5.78 19.60
CA ARG A 568 -34.46 -5.71 18.21
C ARG A 568 -33.15 -6.47 18.03
N SER A 569 -33.25 -7.76 17.70
CA SER A 569 -32.11 -8.67 17.54
C SER A 569 -31.67 -8.91 16.10
N ASN A 570 -32.32 -8.29 15.11
CA ASN A 570 -32.09 -8.51 13.69
C ASN A 570 -31.29 -7.39 13.01
N LEU A 571 -30.43 -6.69 13.76
CA LEU A 571 -29.54 -5.68 13.20
C LEU A 571 -28.26 -6.33 12.69
N ARG A 572 -27.86 -5.96 11.48
CA ARG A 572 -26.49 -6.15 11.02
C ARG A 572 -25.62 -5.10 11.67
N HIS A 573 -24.52 -5.51 12.29
CA HIS A 573 -23.70 -4.64 13.11
C HIS A 573 -22.21 -4.87 12.87
N ALA A 574 -21.52 -3.77 12.55
CA ALA A 574 -20.07 -3.69 12.53
C ALA A 574 -19.61 -2.68 13.60
N THR A 575 -18.48 -2.94 14.24
CA THR A 575 -17.82 -1.97 15.13
C THR A 575 -16.33 -1.89 14.85
N PHE A 576 -15.69 -0.78 15.20
CA PHE A 576 -14.23 -0.66 15.23
C PHE A 576 -13.67 -1.01 16.61
N GLY A 577 -12.47 -1.61 16.62
CA GLY A 577 -11.69 -1.90 17.83
C GLY A 577 -12.01 -3.25 18.45
N LEU A 578 -10.97 -4.04 18.68
CA LEU A 578 -11.06 -5.25 19.50
C LEU A 578 -11.09 -4.88 20.98
N SER A 579 -12.07 -5.42 21.68
CA SER A 579 -12.22 -5.30 23.12
C SER A 579 -12.93 -6.54 23.65
N ASP A 580 -12.91 -6.73 24.97
CA ASP A 580 -13.72 -7.78 25.59
C ASP A 580 -15.22 -7.64 25.22
N SER A 581 -15.69 -6.40 25.06
CA SER A 581 -17.08 -6.11 24.68
C SER A 581 -17.36 -6.57 23.24
N SER A 582 -16.52 -6.18 22.28
CA SER A 582 -16.72 -6.53 20.87
C SER A 582 -16.50 -8.02 20.60
N ILE A 583 -15.52 -8.66 21.26
CA ILE A 583 -15.31 -10.12 21.23
C ILE A 583 -16.55 -10.87 21.74
N ASN A 584 -17.09 -10.48 22.89
CA ASN A 584 -18.28 -11.12 23.45
C ASN A 584 -19.55 -10.85 22.63
N ALA A 585 -19.59 -9.73 21.90
CA ALA A 585 -20.68 -9.44 20.99
C ALA A 585 -20.66 -10.34 19.75
N LEU A 586 -19.49 -10.58 19.16
CA LEU A 586 -19.34 -11.56 18.08
C LEU A 586 -19.77 -12.96 18.55
N ARG A 587 -19.27 -13.44 19.69
CA ARG A 587 -19.68 -14.75 20.25
C ARG A 587 -21.19 -14.89 20.46
N ALA A 588 -21.84 -13.79 20.83
CA ALA A 588 -23.27 -13.74 21.08
C ALA A 588 -24.11 -13.54 19.80
N GLY A 589 -23.48 -13.36 18.63
CA GLY A 589 -24.16 -13.03 17.38
C GLY A 589 -24.83 -11.65 17.40
N ARG A 590 -24.32 -10.72 18.22
CA ARG A 590 -24.79 -9.33 18.31
C ARG A 590 -24.07 -8.38 17.37
N ALA A 591 -22.84 -8.73 16.97
CA ALA A 591 -22.08 -8.10 15.90
C ALA A 591 -21.80 -9.15 14.82
N ASP A 592 -21.75 -8.73 13.55
CA ASP A 592 -21.34 -9.58 12.43
C ASP A 592 -19.82 -9.49 12.24
N ILE A 593 -19.23 -8.29 12.34
CA ILE A 593 -17.79 -8.06 12.18
C ILE A 593 -17.24 -7.02 13.17
N VAL A 594 -15.96 -7.15 13.52
CA VAL A 594 -15.17 -6.12 14.18
C VAL A 594 -14.04 -5.72 13.24
N VAL A 595 -13.93 -4.41 12.97
CA VAL A 595 -12.84 -3.83 12.19
C VAL A 595 -11.63 -3.66 13.10
N ASP A 596 -10.56 -4.35 12.76
CA ASP A 596 -9.29 -4.36 13.47
C ASP A 596 -8.24 -3.52 12.72
N ALA A 597 -7.65 -2.57 13.43
CA ALA A 597 -6.59 -1.68 12.92
C ALA A 597 -5.20 -2.33 12.94
N GLN A 598 -5.08 -3.51 13.58
CA GLN A 598 -3.85 -4.28 13.75
C GLN A 598 -2.70 -3.44 14.37
N PRO A 599 -2.88 -2.87 15.58
CA PRO A 599 -1.90 -1.96 16.20
C PRO A 599 -0.51 -2.58 16.38
N TYR A 600 -0.42 -3.89 16.63
CA TYR A 600 0.85 -4.61 16.66
C TYR A 600 1.59 -4.49 15.33
N LEU A 601 0.87 -4.68 14.21
CA LEU A 601 1.42 -4.58 12.87
C LEU A 601 1.90 -3.15 12.57
N GLN A 602 1.19 -2.13 13.03
CA GLN A 602 1.62 -0.74 12.85
C GLN A 602 3.01 -0.50 13.46
N GLY A 603 3.26 -1.01 14.66
CA GLY A 603 4.59 -0.97 15.28
C GLY A 603 5.62 -1.84 14.54
N TYR A 604 5.30 -3.11 14.32
CA TYR A 604 6.21 -4.10 13.74
C TYR A 604 6.63 -3.76 12.31
N ALA A 605 5.66 -3.45 11.44
CA ALA A 605 5.91 -3.16 10.04
C ALA A 605 6.72 -1.87 9.88
N SER A 606 6.52 -0.87 10.75
CA SER A 606 7.26 0.38 10.67
C SER A 606 8.76 0.19 10.97
N VAL A 607 9.11 -0.58 12.00
CA VAL A 607 10.51 -0.96 12.27
C VAL A 607 11.08 -1.80 11.13
N THR A 608 10.27 -2.72 10.57
CA THR A 608 10.66 -3.55 9.42
C THR A 608 11.01 -2.71 8.19
N LEU A 609 10.14 -1.76 7.82
CA LEU A 609 10.36 -0.86 6.68
C LEU A 609 11.58 0.04 6.88
N LEU A 610 11.78 0.57 8.10
CA LEU A 610 13.00 1.33 8.40
C LEU A 610 14.25 0.45 8.31
N ASN A 611 14.23 -0.77 8.84
CA ASN A 611 15.38 -1.68 8.72
C ASN A 611 15.68 -2.04 7.26
N LEU A 612 14.65 -2.29 6.44
CA LEU A 612 14.78 -2.54 5.00
C LEU A 612 15.40 -1.34 4.27
N LEU A 613 14.98 -0.12 4.61
CA LEU A 613 15.58 1.10 4.09
C LEU A 613 17.05 1.22 4.48
N LEU A 614 17.35 1.07 5.77
CA LEU A 614 18.69 1.33 6.32
C LEU A 614 19.71 0.27 5.88
N ARG A 615 19.32 -1.00 5.81
CA ARG A 615 20.23 -2.11 5.47
C ARG A 615 20.26 -2.45 3.98
N HIS A 616 19.17 -2.21 3.25
CA HIS A 616 19.01 -2.65 1.85
C HIS A 616 18.64 -1.53 0.88
N GLY A 617 18.39 -0.30 1.34
CA GLY A 617 17.98 0.82 0.48
C GLY A 617 16.55 0.68 -0.07
N ILE A 618 15.78 -0.29 0.42
CA ILE A 618 14.40 -0.55 0.00
C ILE A 618 13.49 0.52 0.61
N ARG A 619 12.80 1.29 -0.24
CA ARG A 619 11.96 2.42 0.18
C ARG A 619 10.49 2.00 0.32
N PRO A 620 9.71 2.59 1.25
CA PRO A 620 8.26 2.45 1.21
C PRO A 620 7.69 3.01 -0.10
N VAL A 621 6.63 2.39 -0.63
CA VAL A 621 6.16 2.63 -2.02
C VAL A 621 4.83 3.36 -2.09
N GLU A 622 4.08 3.38 -1.00
CA GLU A 622 2.81 4.11 -0.88
C GLU A 622 2.95 5.27 0.13
N PRO A 623 2.22 6.37 -0.07
CA PRO A 623 2.09 7.40 0.97
C PRO A 623 1.43 6.84 2.24
N ILE A 624 0.64 5.77 2.12
CA ILE A 624 0.01 5.05 3.23
C ILE A 624 0.27 3.55 3.03
N THR A 625 1.05 2.93 3.91
CA THR A 625 1.17 1.48 3.99
C THR A 625 0.02 0.93 4.84
N ALA A 626 -0.95 0.29 4.21
CA ALA A 626 -2.15 -0.20 4.90
C ALA A 626 -1.86 -1.38 5.84
N THR A 627 -2.24 -1.22 7.10
CA THR A 627 -2.27 -2.26 8.14
C THR A 627 -3.68 -2.74 8.44
N GLY A 628 -4.70 -2.13 7.84
CA GLY A 628 -6.10 -2.49 7.97
C GLY A 628 -6.94 -1.85 6.85
N PRO A 629 -8.25 -2.14 6.78
CA PRO A 629 -9.02 -2.90 7.76
C PRO A 629 -8.72 -4.41 7.75
N GLY A 630 -8.42 -4.98 8.92
CA GLY A 630 -8.63 -6.41 9.18
C GLY A 630 -10.07 -6.63 9.65
N PHE A 631 -10.68 -7.76 9.30
CA PHE A 631 -12.03 -8.12 9.76
C PHE A 631 -11.98 -9.32 10.68
N VAL A 632 -12.57 -9.17 11.87
CA VAL A 632 -12.74 -10.25 12.84
C VAL A 632 -14.21 -10.64 12.85
N ASP A 633 -14.48 -11.90 12.57
CA ASP A 633 -15.82 -12.49 12.50
C ASP A 633 -15.84 -13.84 13.21
N LEU A 634 -16.96 -14.56 13.19
CA LEU A 634 -17.05 -15.88 13.84
C LEU A 634 -16.07 -16.93 13.30
N HIS A 635 -15.56 -16.78 12.08
CA HIS A 635 -14.66 -17.75 11.45
C HIS A 635 -13.24 -17.66 12.02
N ASN A 636 -12.77 -16.45 12.35
CA ASN A 636 -11.43 -16.21 12.90
C ASN A 636 -11.41 -15.79 14.38
N LEU A 637 -12.57 -15.59 15.00
CA LEU A 637 -12.71 -15.04 16.36
C LEU A 637 -11.88 -15.75 17.41
N GLU A 638 -11.99 -17.07 17.55
CA GLU A 638 -11.34 -17.76 18.67
C GLU A 638 -9.82 -17.73 18.58
N PHE A 639 -9.29 -17.67 17.37
CA PHE A 639 -7.86 -17.48 17.15
C PHE A 639 -7.45 -16.04 17.49
N THR A 640 -8.15 -15.02 16.94
CA THR A 640 -7.86 -13.61 17.25
C THR A 640 -8.00 -13.30 18.74
N ALA A 641 -9.04 -13.81 19.39
CA ALA A 641 -9.28 -13.63 20.82
C ALA A 641 -8.20 -14.29 21.69
N SER A 642 -7.53 -15.35 21.21
CA SER A 642 -6.40 -15.96 21.92
C SER A 642 -5.13 -15.09 21.94
N LEU A 643 -5.06 -14.08 21.06
CA LEU A 643 -3.93 -13.18 20.88
C LEU A 643 -4.20 -11.76 21.41
N PHE A 644 -5.44 -11.48 21.82
CA PHE A 644 -5.89 -10.17 22.29
C PHE A 644 -5.08 -9.68 23.50
N GLY A 645 -4.68 -8.41 23.46
CA GLY A 645 -3.89 -7.75 24.50
C GLY A 645 -2.38 -8.03 24.43
N THR A 646 -1.94 -8.88 23.49
CA THR A 646 -0.50 -9.09 23.20
C THR A 646 -0.17 -8.71 21.76
N PHE A 647 -0.89 -9.30 20.79
CA PHE A 647 -0.66 -9.11 19.36
C PHE A 647 -1.88 -8.52 18.62
N ARG A 648 -3.05 -8.47 19.27
CA ARG A 648 -4.34 -8.05 18.71
C ARG A 648 -5.10 -7.14 19.65
#